data_AF-A0A930U4Y1-F1
#
_entry.id   AF-A0A930U4Y1-F1
#
_cell.length_a   1.000
_cell.length_b   1.000
_cell.length_c   1.000
_cell.angle_alpha   90.00
_cell.angle_beta   90.00
_cell.angle_gamma   90.00
#
_symmetry.space_group_name_H-M   'P 1'
#
loop_
_entity.id
_entity.type
_entity.pdbx_description
1 polymer ?
#
loop_
_entity_poly.entity_id
_entity_poly.type
_entity_poly.pdbx_seq_one_letter_code
_entity_poly.pdbx_strand_id
1 'polypeptide(L)'
;MTNASVPAGRPRVKVGIDVGGTFTHAVAVEAQTLSLLGKIRVPTTHGATQGVAQGVVEALGQLLHRLALNPADVVLIAHSTTQATNALLEGDVAKVGILGLGSGATALAARWQTQITDMELAPGQRLPTAHRFLDTGRDLTTEQVKQAVAELHAEGASAFTVSAAFAVDDPQAEQQVVTWLRNWGHLATAGHEVSQLYGLQLRTRTAVINASILPKMLETANHTEAAVRALGIDAPLMIMRSDGGIMDIQEMRRRPILTILSGPAAGVAAALMYARVSDGVFLDVGGTSTDISVIKNGRPTVRTAEVAGRKLYLKALDVRTLGVAGGSMVRFQGHHPIAVGPRSAHIAGLRYLSFAPAAESGELTVHRVQPKPQDPKDYLGLGRPADGQPTWTFTPTEAANLLGLIQGEARSESPGLHQGAAVLAQAWQTTVPALATRVLDLAVARLKPTLTQLIQEYDLDPRTLTLVGGGGGAEALVPYLAQSLGWKHWIAPDAEVIAAIGVALGLVRDRIERSVVNPSPADILRIRQEVIEAVVRLGARPEAVDVQVEVDSRQQRLIATASGALDMDTGQVPSAPPSPEDCLARAAASLNRPAAAVRCVAETPFFRVYQAEIPQRAWWSWGAAGRPGVRVVDRQGIIRLQLNRGTIWAAPLGDLLASLETHLESHKTYGDGGELYPDTFILAAGRLLDLTGLTTQAQILALARAELETLARETSTVLVLRSR
;
A
#
# COMPACT_ATOMS: atom_id res chain seq x y z
N MET A 1 -29.39 12.24 -14.41
CA MET A 1 -29.96 13.43 -15.09
C MET A 1 -28.80 14.34 -15.45
N THR A 2 -28.68 14.60 -16.76
CA THR A 2 -27.81 15.59 -17.45
C THR A 2 -26.40 15.82 -16.90
N ASN A 3 -25.43 15.08 -17.46
CA ASN A 3 -24.00 15.44 -17.46
C ASN A 3 -23.85 16.85 -18.04
N ALA A 4 -23.58 17.84 -17.18
CA ALA A 4 -23.13 19.15 -17.63
C ALA A 4 -21.74 18.96 -18.25
N SER A 5 -21.67 19.01 -19.58
CA SER A 5 -20.40 19.01 -20.31
C SER A 5 -19.61 20.24 -19.88
N VAL A 6 -18.51 20.03 -19.14
CA VAL A 6 -17.55 21.06 -18.76
C VAL A 6 -17.00 21.72 -20.04
N PRO A 7 -16.99 23.06 -20.15
CA PRO A 7 -16.56 23.75 -21.37
C PRO A 7 -15.10 23.44 -21.71
N ALA A 8 -14.82 23.23 -23.00
CA ALA A 8 -13.49 22.93 -23.52
C ALA A 8 -12.50 24.05 -23.18
N GLY A 9 -11.41 23.70 -22.50
CA GLY A 9 -10.31 24.62 -22.14
C GLY A 9 -10.02 24.77 -20.64
N ARG A 10 -10.83 24.18 -19.75
CA ARG A 10 -10.52 24.16 -18.30
C ARG A 10 -9.80 22.87 -17.88
N PRO A 11 -8.78 22.96 -17.00
CA PRO A 11 -8.05 21.77 -16.55
C PRO A 11 -8.98 20.88 -15.71
N ARG A 12 -9.04 19.59 -16.04
CA ARG A 12 -9.73 18.59 -15.22
C ARG A 12 -8.77 18.12 -14.13
N VAL A 13 -9.16 18.22 -12.87
CA VAL A 13 -8.25 18.04 -11.73
C VAL A 13 -8.71 16.91 -10.81
N LYS A 14 -7.78 16.00 -10.51
CA LYS A 14 -7.92 15.03 -9.42
C LYS A 14 -7.28 15.61 -8.17
N VAL A 15 -8.01 15.57 -7.06
CA VAL A 15 -7.50 16.03 -5.77
C VAL A 15 -7.25 14.83 -4.87
N GLY A 16 -6.04 14.76 -4.32
CA GLY A 16 -5.67 13.76 -3.34
C GLY A 16 -5.35 14.42 -2.01
N ILE A 17 -5.87 13.83 -0.93
CA ILE A 17 -5.73 14.38 0.42
C ILE A 17 -5.18 13.29 1.34
N ASP A 18 -4.03 13.52 1.95
CA ASP A 18 -3.45 12.62 2.94
C ASP A 18 -3.52 13.23 4.34
N VAL A 19 -4.33 12.61 5.20
CA VAL A 19 -4.51 13.02 6.59
C VAL A 19 -3.51 12.26 7.48
N GLY A 20 -2.33 12.84 7.64
CA GLY A 20 -1.28 12.34 8.53
C GLY A 20 -1.48 12.72 9.99
N GLY A 21 -0.60 12.20 10.86
CA GLY A 21 -0.64 12.49 12.30
C GLY A 21 -0.33 13.95 12.66
N THR A 22 0.54 14.62 11.89
CA THR A 22 0.97 16.01 12.18
C THR A 22 0.41 17.02 11.18
N PHE A 23 0.44 16.68 9.89
CA PHE A 23 -0.01 17.55 8.81
C PHE A 23 -0.98 16.81 7.91
N THR A 24 -1.91 17.58 7.34
CA THR A 24 -2.77 17.18 6.24
C THR A 24 -2.22 17.79 4.96
N HIS A 25 -1.95 16.94 3.97
CA HIS A 25 -1.47 17.35 2.65
C HIS A 25 -2.59 17.25 1.63
N ALA A 26 -2.76 18.28 0.81
CA ALA A 26 -3.68 18.25 -0.32
C ALA A 26 -2.91 18.58 -1.60
N VAL A 27 -3.15 17.79 -2.65
CA VAL A 27 -2.52 17.97 -3.95
C VAL A 27 -3.56 18.01 -5.06
N ALA A 28 -3.30 18.80 -6.09
CA ALA A 28 -4.08 18.83 -7.33
C ALA A 28 -3.23 18.25 -8.45
N VAL A 29 -3.75 17.24 -9.13
CA VAL A 29 -3.10 16.57 -10.27
C VAL A 29 -3.97 16.74 -11.51
N GLU A 30 -3.36 17.11 -12.63
CA GLU A 30 -4.05 17.22 -13.91
C GLU A 30 -4.44 15.81 -14.41
N ALA A 31 -5.70 15.63 -14.81
CA ALA A 31 -6.27 14.29 -15.03
C ALA A 31 -5.71 13.53 -16.25
N GLN A 32 -5.18 14.22 -17.26
CA GLN A 32 -4.61 13.67 -18.50
C GLN A 32 -3.09 13.49 -18.40
N THR A 33 -2.35 14.52 -18.02
CA THR A 33 -0.89 14.53 -17.97
C THR A 33 -0.34 13.89 -16.69
N LEU A 34 -1.19 13.79 -15.65
CA LEU A 34 -0.81 13.35 -14.30
C LEU A 34 0.25 14.25 -13.65
N SER A 35 0.43 15.47 -14.14
CA SER A 35 1.34 16.45 -13.57
C SER A 35 0.75 17.08 -12.31
N LEU A 36 1.57 17.26 -11.28
CA LEU A 36 1.22 18.03 -10.10
C LEU A 36 1.02 19.50 -10.47
N LEU A 37 -0.17 20.03 -10.20
CA LEU A 37 -0.53 21.44 -10.42
C LEU A 37 -0.26 22.30 -9.19
N GLY A 38 -0.43 21.72 -7.99
CA GLY A 38 -0.17 22.42 -6.75
C GLY A 38 -0.32 21.52 -5.53
N LYS A 39 0.27 21.99 -4.42
CA LYS A 39 0.26 21.32 -3.12
C LYS A 39 0.00 22.32 -2.00
N ILE A 40 -0.71 21.86 -0.98
CA ILE A 40 -1.01 22.58 0.27
C ILE A 40 -0.69 21.68 1.44
N ARG A 41 -0.21 22.28 2.53
CA ARG A 41 0.02 21.63 3.80
C ARG A 41 -0.60 22.45 4.91
N VAL A 42 -1.46 21.83 5.72
CA VAL A 42 -2.06 22.43 6.92
C VAL A 42 -1.83 21.52 8.14
N PRO A 43 -1.84 22.04 9.37
CA PRO A 43 -1.81 21.20 10.58
C PRO A 43 -3.01 20.23 10.63
N THR A 44 -2.82 19.00 11.11
CA THR A 44 -3.94 18.06 11.30
C THR A 44 -4.78 18.45 12.52
N THR A 45 -6.09 18.52 12.36
CA THR A 45 -7.04 19.06 13.35
C THR A 45 -7.65 17.99 14.28
N HIS A 46 -6.84 17.10 14.87
CA HIS A 46 -7.34 15.97 15.69
C HIS A 46 -8.29 16.38 16.82
N GLY A 47 -8.06 17.55 17.45
CA GLY A 47 -8.86 18.06 18.57
C GLY A 47 -9.96 19.05 18.20
N ALA A 48 -10.21 19.28 16.91
CA ALA A 48 -11.28 20.16 16.48
C ALA A 48 -12.66 19.51 16.69
N THR A 49 -13.71 20.33 16.79
CA THR A 49 -15.10 19.85 16.93
C THR A 49 -15.54 18.96 15.77
N GLN A 50 -15.02 19.22 14.56
CA GLN A 50 -15.27 18.39 13.36
C GLN A 50 -14.12 17.40 13.10
N GLY A 51 -13.24 17.20 14.07
CA GLY A 51 -12.05 16.36 13.97
C GLY A 51 -11.17 16.73 12.78
N VAL A 52 -10.59 15.71 12.15
CA VAL A 52 -9.68 15.88 11.00
C VAL A 52 -10.36 16.45 9.74
N ALA A 53 -11.70 16.39 9.65
CA ALA A 53 -12.42 16.90 8.49
C ALA A 53 -12.21 18.40 8.31
N GLN A 54 -12.09 19.17 9.41
CA GLN A 54 -11.80 20.61 9.34
C GLN A 54 -10.50 20.91 8.56
N GLY A 55 -9.41 20.21 8.89
CA GLY A 55 -8.14 20.35 8.18
C GLY A 55 -8.24 19.94 6.71
N VAL A 56 -9.06 18.94 6.38
CA VAL A 56 -9.36 18.56 4.99
C VAL A 56 -10.04 19.70 4.23
N VAL A 57 -11.04 20.36 4.83
CA VAL A 57 -11.74 21.51 4.21
C VAL A 57 -10.79 22.68 4.00
N GLU A 58 -9.99 23.01 5.02
CA GLU A 58 -9.03 24.10 4.97
C GLU A 58 -8.02 23.87 3.85
N ALA A 59 -7.44 22.66 3.79
CA ALA A 59 -6.47 22.30 2.75
C ALA A 59 -7.09 22.38 1.35
N LEU A 60 -8.31 21.87 1.17
CA LEU A 60 -9.02 21.88 -0.10
C LEU A 60 -9.37 23.31 -0.54
N GLY A 61 -9.91 24.14 0.36
CA GLY A 61 -10.23 25.54 0.07
C GLY A 61 -8.99 26.36 -0.30
N GLN A 62 -7.89 26.20 0.45
CA GLN A 62 -6.61 26.84 0.11
C GLN A 62 -6.06 26.37 -1.23
N LEU A 63 -6.21 25.09 -1.57
CA LEU A 63 -5.72 24.52 -2.82
C LEU A 63 -6.49 25.08 -4.03
N LEU A 64 -7.82 25.12 -3.95
CA LEU A 64 -8.66 25.69 -5.01
C LEU A 64 -8.37 27.17 -5.20
N HIS A 65 -8.27 27.93 -4.11
CA HIS A 65 -7.94 29.36 -4.16
C HIS A 65 -6.55 29.61 -4.76
N ARG A 66 -5.53 28.87 -4.30
CA ARG A 66 -4.14 29.00 -4.78
C ARG A 66 -4.01 28.75 -6.28
N LEU A 67 -4.79 27.81 -6.81
CA LEU A 67 -4.75 27.43 -8.23
C LEU A 67 -5.82 28.11 -9.09
N ALA A 68 -6.64 28.99 -8.49
CA ALA A 68 -7.79 29.62 -9.14
C ALA A 68 -8.72 28.60 -9.84
N LEU A 69 -8.90 27.43 -9.22
CA LEU A 69 -9.75 26.35 -9.74
C LEU A 69 -11.20 26.58 -9.35
N ASN A 70 -12.11 26.32 -10.28
CA ASN A 70 -13.54 26.26 -9.96
C ASN A 70 -13.86 24.88 -9.36
N PRO A 71 -14.87 24.78 -8.49
CA PRO A 71 -15.33 23.48 -7.99
C PRO A 71 -15.69 22.47 -9.09
N ALA A 72 -16.21 22.95 -10.22
CA ALA A 72 -16.55 22.13 -11.40
C ALA A 72 -15.33 21.59 -12.18
N ASP A 73 -14.13 22.13 -11.92
CA ASP A 73 -12.88 21.64 -12.53
C ASP A 73 -12.38 20.37 -11.81
N VAL A 74 -12.84 20.14 -10.58
CA VAL A 74 -12.53 18.95 -9.79
C VAL A 74 -13.39 17.79 -10.26
N VAL A 75 -12.74 16.69 -10.65
CA VAL A 75 -13.40 15.51 -11.23
C VAL A 75 -13.28 14.26 -10.36
N LEU A 76 -12.40 14.31 -9.37
CA LEU A 76 -12.21 13.26 -8.38
C LEU A 76 -11.64 13.90 -7.11
N ILE A 77 -12.20 13.51 -5.96
CA ILE A 77 -11.53 13.73 -4.68
C ILE A 77 -11.30 12.37 -4.06
N ALA A 78 -10.07 12.10 -3.66
CA ALA A 78 -9.75 10.93 -2.89
C ALA A 78 -9.04 11.35 -1.60
N HIS A 79 -9.22 10.58 -0.52
CA HIS A 79 -8.50 10.80 0.73
C HIS A 79 -7.96 9.51 1.35
N SER A 80 -6.75 9.58 1.92
CA SER A 80 -6.22 8.58 2.86
C SER A 80 -6.32 9.10 4.29
N THR A 81 -6.41 8.18 5.24
CA THR A 81 -6.48 8.55 6.66
C THR A 81 -5.86 7.51 7.57
N THR A 82 -5.17 8.01 8.59
CA THR A 82 -4.58 7.19 9.66
C THR A 82 -5.56 6.89 10.81
N GLN A 83 -6.80 7.41 10.74
CA GLN A 83 -7.77 7.32 11.83
C GLN A 83 -8.11 5.87 12.22
N ALA A 84 -8.23 4.93 11.27
CA ALA A 84 -8.52 3.53 11.60
C ALA A 84 -7.37 2.87 12.36
N THR A 85 -6.14 3.07 11.90
CA THR A 85 -4.94 2.54 12.56
C THR A 85 -4.78 3.15 13.96
N ASN A 86 -4.97 4.46 14.10
CA ASN A 86 -4.83 5.15 15.38
C ASN A 86 -5.93 4.73 16.36
N ALA A 87 -7.19 4.62 15.91
CA ALA A 87 -8.28 4.11 16.74
C ALA A 87 -7.95 2.75 17.36
N LEU A 88 -7.39 1.84 16.56
CA LEU A 88 -6.98 0.52 17.06
C LEU A 88 -5.80 0.60 18.03
N LEU A 89 -4.79 1.44 17.76
CA LEU A 89 -3.62 1.58 18.61
C LEU A 89 -3.90 2.29 19.94
N GLU A 90 -4.80 3.27 19.91
CA GLU A 90 -5.16 4.12 21.05
C GLU A 90 -6.34 3.56 21.87
N GLY A 91 -7.02 2.53 21.36
CA GLY A 91 -8.22 1.98 21.99
C GLY A 91 -9.47 2.86 21.83
N ASP A 92 -9.43 3.87 20.96
CA ASP A 92 -10.58 4.72 20.59
C ASP A 92 -11.51 3.95 19.63
N VAL A 93 -12.08 2.86 20.13
CA VAL A 93 -12.97 1.96 19.39
C VAL A 93 -14.29 1.80 20.13
N ALA A 94 -15.36 1.60 19.37
CA ALA A 94 -16.67 1.31 19.95
C ALA A 94 -16.70 -0.07 20.62
N LYS A 95 -17.43 -0.17 21.74
CA LYS A 95 -17.83 -1.47 22.29
C LYS A 95 -18.74 -2.19 21.29
N VAL A 96 -18.38 -3.41 20.95
CA VAL A 96 -19.09 -4.20 19.93
C VAL A 96 -20.05 -5.19 20.57
N GLY A 97 -21.33 -5.09 20.21
CA GLY A 97 -22.35 -6.09 20.49
C GLY A 97 -22.35 -7.18 19.41
N ILE A 98 -22.11 -8.43 19.80
CA ILE A 98 -21.99 -9.56 18.90
C ILE A 98 -23.28 -10.39 18.98
N LEU A 99 -23.97 -10.48 17.84
CA LEU A 99 -25.10 -11.40 17.63
C LEU A 99 -24.59 -12.63 16.88
N GLY A 100 -24.32 -13.68 17.65
CA GLY A 100 -23.99 -14.99 17.10
C GLY A 100 -25.26 -15.72 16.68
N LEU A 101 -25.28 -16.28 15.47
CA LEU A 101 -26.42 -17.02 14.93
C LEU A 101 -26.01 -18.47 14.64
N GLY A 102 -26.92 -19.40 14.90
CA GLY A 102 -26.73 -20.81 14.54
C GLY A 102 -27.96 -21.65 14.88
N SER A 103 -28.00 -22.89 14.42
CA SER A 103 -29.14 -23.79 14.64
C SER A 103 -28.71 -25.26 14.65
N GLY A 104 -29.62 -26.12 15.11
CA GLY A 104 -29.47 -27.57 15.08
C GLY A 104 -28.21 -28.06 15.81
N ALA A 105 -27.59 -29.11 15.26
CA ALA A 105 -26.43 -29.76 15.88
C ALA A 105 -25.18 -28.87 15.99
N THR A 106 -25.12 -27.77 15.23
CA THR A 106 -23.95 -26.86 15.21
C THR A 106 -24.14 -25.63 16.09
N ALA A 107 -25.33 -25.41 16.67
CA ALA A 107 -25.65 -24.22 17.45
C ALA A 107 -24.70 -24.01 18.64
N LEU A 108 -24.33 -25.08 19.35
CA LEU A 108 -23.39 -24.99 20.45
C LEU A 108 -22.02 -24.50 19.96
N ALA A 109 -21.47 -25.11 18.91
CA ALA A 109 -20.18 -24.71 18.35
C ALA A 109 -20.24 -23.26 17.82
N ALA A 110 -21.33 -22.87 17.16
CA ALA A 110 -21.56 -21.51 16.69
C ALA A 110 -21.58 -20.50 17.84
N ARG A 111 -22.24 -20.84 18.95
CA ARG A 111 -22.26 -20.01 20.17
C ARG A 111 -20.85 -19.76 20.70
N TRP A 112 -20.03 -20.80 20.84
CA TRP A 112 -18.65 -20.66 21.33
C TRP A 112 -17.74 -19.92 20.34
N GLN A 113 -17.86 -20.20 19.05
CA GLN A 113 -17.00 -19.59 18.03
C GLN A 113 -17.35 -18.12 17.76
N THR A 114 -18.60 -17.71 17.97
CA THR A 114 -19.02 -16.29 17.86
C THR A 114 -18.79 -15.50 19.14
N GLN A 115 -18.52 -16.17 20.27
CA GLN A 115 -18.22 -15.51 21.54
C GLN A 115 -16.77 -14.99 21.54
N ILE A 116 -16.56 -13.83 20.90
CA ILE A 116 -15.30 -13.11 20.94
C ILE A 116 -15.28 -12.28 22.23
N THR A 117 -14.29 -12.53 23.08
CA THR A 117 -14.05 -11.77 24.32
C THR A 117 -13.26 -10.49 24.04
N ASP A 118 -13.18 -9.62 25.04
CA ASP A 118 -12.38 -8.40 24.99
C ASP A 118 -10.96 -8.67 24.52
N MET A 119 -10.52 -7.91 23.52
CA MET A 119 -9.22 -8.07 22.89
C MET A 119 -8.29 -6.95 23.34
N GLU A 120 -7.09 -7.28 23.78
CA GLU A 120 -6.04 -6.28 23.98
C GLU A 120 -5.51 -5.86 22.61
N LEU A 121 -5.68 -4.60 22.22
CA LEU A 121 -5.26 -4.09 20.91
C LEU A 121 -3.79 -3.64 20.93
N ALA A 122 -3.40 -2.99 22.01
CA ALA A 122 -2.07 -2.49 22.33
C ALA A 122 -1.89 -2.53 23.86
N PRO A 123 -0.67 -2.42 24.41
CA PRO A 123 -0.45 -2.48 25.85
C PRO A 123 -1.34 -1.49 26.62
N GLY A 124 -2.28 -2.03 27.40
CA GLY A 124 -3.23 -1.24 28.20
C GLY A 124 -4.48 -0.73 27.45
N GLN A 125 -4.61 -1.00 26.14
CA GLN A 125 -5.76 -0.61 25.32
C GLN A 125 -6.57 -1.85 24.92
N ARG A 126 -7.90 -1.80 25.07
CA ARG A 126 -8.77 -2.96 24.82
C ARG A 126 -9.94 -2.61 23.90
N LEU A 127 -10.34 -3.57 23.07
CA LEU A 127 -11.61 -3.58 22.36
C LEU A 127 -12.62 -4.34 23.22
N PRO A 128 -13.59 -3.63 23.86
CA PRO A 128 -14.61 -4.28 24.66
C PRO A 128 -15.70 -4.90 23.79
N THR A 129 -16.21 -6.03 24.25
CA THR A 129 -17.21 -6.83 23.53
C THR A 129 -18.32 -7.26 24.46
N ALA A 130 -19.51 -7.49 23.90
CA ALA A 130 -20.62 -8.16 24.56
C ALA A 130 -21.26 -9.13 23.56
N HIS A 131 -21.79 -10.26 24.03
CA HIS A 131 -22.28 -11.32 23.14
C HIS A 131 -23.69 -11.76 23.52
N ARG A 132 -24.50 -12.03 22.49
CA ARG A 132 -25.77 -12.75 22.57
C ARG A 132 -25.83 -13.76 21.43
N PHE A 133 -26.39 -14.93 21.73
CA PHE A 133 -26.59 -15.98 20.74
C PHE A 133 -28.08 -16.15 20.46
N LEU A 134 -28.46 -16.17 19.19
CA LEU A 134 -29.83 -16.37 18.73
C LEU A 134 -29.91 -17.69 17.94
N ASP A 135 -30.85 -18.53 18.34
CA ASP A 135 -31.13 -19.79 17.65
C ASP A 135 -31.97 -19.51 16.39
N THR A 136 -31.41 -19.88 15.23
CA THR A 136 -32.02 -19.76 13.89
C THR A 136 -32.82 -21.00 13.49
N GLY A 137 -32.94 -22.01 14.36
CA GLY A 137 -33.71 -23.23 14.08
C GLY A 137 -35.23 -23.02 14.10
N ARG A 138 -35.67 -21.82 14.49
CA ARG A 138 -37.02 -21.29 14.34
C ARG A 138 -36.94 -19.96 13.59
N ASP A 139 -38.03 -19.54 12.96
CA ASP A 139 -38.09 -18.23 12.30
C ASP A 139 -37.69 -17.13 13.30
N LEU A 140 -36.63 -16.40 12.94
CA LEU A 140 -36.03 -15.39 13.79
C LEU A 140 -36.93 -14.15 13.77
N THR A 141 -37.48 -13.77 14.92
CA THR A 141 -38.43 -12.65 14.99
C THR A 141 -37.71 -11.33 15.26
N THR A 142 -38.30 -10.22 14.79
CA THR A 142 -37.79 -8.88 15.06
C THR A 142 -37.72 -8.57 16.55
N GLU A 143 -38.66 -9.08 17.37
CA GLU A 143 -38.69 -8.82 18.81
C GLU A 143 -37.55 -9.51 19.56
N GLN A 144 -37.18 -10.73 19.17
CA GLN A 144 -36.01 -11.42 19.73
C GLN A 144 -34.72 -10.64 19.45
N VAL A 145 -34.57 -10.11 18.24
CA VAL A 145 -33.40 -9.28 17.88
C VAL A 145 -33.42 -7.98 18.66
N LYS A 146 -34.55 -7.27 18.75
CA LYS A 146 -34.67 -6.03 19.53
C LYS A 146 -34.31 -6.25 21.00
N GLN A 147 -34.77 -7.34 21.61
CA GLN A 147 -34.43 -7.66 22.99
C GLN A 147 -32.93 -7.86 23.16
N ALA A 148 -32.30 -8.69 22.32
CA ALA A 148 -30.86 -8.93 22.39
C ALA A 148 -30.05 -7.63 22.18
N VAL A 149 -30.49 -6.77 21.26
CA VAL A 149 -29.88 -5.46 21.01
C VAL A 149 -30.03 -4.53 22.22
N ALA A 150 -31.21 -4.46 22.83
CA ALA A 150 -31.45 -3.64 24.02
C ALA A 150 -30.57 -4.07 25.20
N GLU A 151 -30.40 -5.38 25.41
CA GLU A 151 -29.50 -5.92 26.42
C GLU A 151 -28.03 -5.57 26.14
N LEU A 152 -27.58 -5.74 24.89
CA LEU A 152 -26.22 -5.36 24.48
C LEU A 152 -25.98 -3.84 24.61
N HIS A 153 -26.99 -3.03 24.31
CA HIS A 153 -26.93 -1.58 24.45
C HIS A 153 -26.87 -1.16 25.93
N ALA A 154 -27.61 -1.83 26.81
CA ALA A 154 -27.52 -1.63 28.26
C ALA A 154 -26.13 -1.98 28.81
N GLU A 155 -25.40 -2.88 28.16
CA GLU A 155 -23.99 -3.16 28.43
C GLU A 155 -23.02 -2.15 27.77
N GLY A 156 -23.52 -1.15 27.05
CA GLY A 156 -22.73 -0.08 26.44
C GLY A 156 -22.30 -0.33 25.00
N ALA A 157 -22.85 -1.32 24.30
CA ALA A 157 -22.55 -1.53 22.88
C ALA A 157 -23.12 -0.40 22.01
N SER A 158 -22.29 0.15 21.11
CA SER A 158 -22.66 1.21 20.16
C SER A 158 -22.43 0.84 18.69
N ALA A 159 -21.79 -0.30 18.43
CA ALA A 159 -21.69 -0.93 17.12
C ALA A 159 -21.98 -2.43 17.24
N PHE A 160 -22.47 -3.04 16.16
CA PHE A 160 -22.93 -4.43 16.17
C PHE A 160 -22.29 -5.28 15.09
N THR A 161 -22.05 -6.55 15.41
CA THR A 161 -21.62 -7.57 14.47
C THR A 161 -22.61 -8.73 14.48
N VAL A 162 -23.03 -9.19 13.30
CA VAL A 162 -23.86 -10.38 13.15
C VAL A 162 -23.05 -11.45 12.42
N SER A 163 -22.96 -12.65 12.99
CA SER A 163 -22.16 -13.73 12.42
C SER A 163 -22.85 -15.09 12.60
N ALA A 164 -23.12 -15.79 11.51
CA ALA A 164 -23.82 -17.08 11.50
C ALA A 164 -22.93 -18.25 11.06
N ALA A 165 -23.09 -19.43 11.66
CA ALA A 165 -22.50 -20.64 11.07
C ALA A 165 -22.95 -20.81 9.60
N PHE A 166 -22.03 -21.20 8.72
CA PHE A 166 -22.28 -21.40 7.28
C PHE A 166 -22.80 -20.19 6.48
N ALA A 167 -22.70 -18.97 7.02
CA ALA A 167 -23.08 -17.75 6.27
C ALA A 167 -22.25 -17.46 5.00
N VAL A 168 -21.15 -18.19 4.81
CA VAL A 168 -20.36 -18.16 3.57
C VAL A 168 -21.16 -18.79 2.42
N ASP A 169 -21.95 -19.81 2.73
CA ASP A 169 -22.79 -20.54 1.77
C ASP A 169 -24.16 -19.90 1.64
N ASP A 170 -24.77 -19.51 2.78
CA ASP A 170 -26.07 -18.85 2.84
C ASP A 170 -26.06 -17.65 3.82
N PRO A 171 -25.89 -16.42 3.30
CA PRO A 171 -25.79 -15.23 4.14
C PRO A 171 -27.15 -14.66 4.59
N GLN A 172 -28.29 -15.24 4.21
CA GLN A 172 -29.62 -14.62 4.38
C GLN A 172 -29.91 -14.19 5.82
N ALA A 173 -29.61 -15.06 6.80
CA ALA A 173 -29.84 -14.75 8.21
C ALA A 173 -29.00 -13.56 8.70
N GLU A 174 -27.72 -13.48 8.29
CA GLU A 174 -26.88 -12.32 8.63
C GLU A 174 -27.43 -11.05 7.96
N GLN A 175 -27.78 -11.12 6.67
CA GLN A 175 -28.30 -9.98 5.91
C GLN A 175 -29.61 -9.43 6.48
N GLN A 176 -30.53 -10.32 6.86
CA GLN A 176 -31.82 -9.96 7.42
C GLN A 176 -31.65 -9.19 8.74
N VAL A 177 -30.89 -9.75 9.69
CA VAL A 177 -30.67 -9.12 11.00
C VAL A 177 -29.93 -7.80 10.85
N VAL A 178 -28.89 -7.73 10.01
CA VAL A 178 -28.18 -6.47 9.76
C VAL A 178 -29.07 -5.42 9.10
N THR A 179 -29.96 -5.81 8.20
CA THR A 179 -30.95 -4.90 7.60
C THR A 179 -31.86 -4.31 8.66
N TRP A 180 -32.37 -5.12 9.60
CA TRP A 180 -33.16 -4.62 10.72
C TRP A 180 -32.38 -3.64 11.61
N LEU A 181 -31.15 -4.00 11.99
CA LEU A 181 -30.29 -3.13 12.78
C LEU A 181 -30.06 -1.78 12.10
N ARG A 182 -29.72 -1.78 10.81
CA ARG A 182 -29.51 -0.56 10.01
C ARG A 182 -30.79 0.27 9.93
N ASN A 183 -31.95 -0.35 9.73
CA ASN A 183 -33.26 0.34 9.70
C ASN A 183 -33.64 0.96 11.05
N TRP A 184 -33.16 0.40 12.16
CA TRP A 184 -33.34 0.97 13.50
C TRP A 184 -32.27 2.03 13.86
N GLY A 185 -31.38 2.38 12.92
CA GLY A 185 -30.34 3.40 13.11
C GLY A 185 -29.07 2.88 13.79
N HIS A 186 -28.88 1.57 13.91
CA HIS A 186 -27.67 0.99 14.47
C HIS A 186 -26.57 0.78 13.41
N LEU A 187 -25.32 0.95 13.84
CA LEU A 187 -24.15 0.62 13.05
C LEU A 187 -23.89 -0.88 13.11
N ALA A 188 -24.06 -1.57 11.99
CA ALA A 188 -24.01 -3.02 11.94
C ALA A 188 -23.17 -3.56 10.77
N THR A 189 -22.36 -4.57 11.08
CA THR A 189 -21.52 -5.33 10.15
C THR A 189 -21.99 -6.77 10.06
N ALA A 190 -22.18 -7.30 8.85
CA ALA A 190 -22.39 -8.73 8.63
C ALA A 190 -21.04 -9.45 8.48
N GLY A 191 -20.89 -10.64 9.06
CA GLY A 191 -19.67 -11.45 8.95
C GLY A 191 -19.28 -11.75 7.50
N HIS A 192 -20.25 -12.13 6.66
CA HIS A 192 -20.04 -12.45 5.24
C HIS A 192 -19.70 -11.24 4.37
N GLU A 193 -20.15 -10.02 4.73
CA GLU A 193 -19.80 -8.78 4.04
C GLU A 193 -18.29 -8.46 4.22
N VAL A 194 -17.70 -8.86 5.36
CA VAL A 194 -16.29 -8.63 5.65
C VAL A 194 -15.40 -9.73 5.05
N SER A 195 -15.84 -10.98 5.10
CA SER A 195 -15.07 -12.11 4.55
C SER A 195 -15.98 -13.29 4.18
N GLN A 196 -15.78 -13.85 2.98
CA GLN A 196 -16.48 -15.05 2.49
C GLN A 196 -15.63 -16.33 2.70
N LEU A 197 -14.91 -16.40 3.82
CA LEU A 197 -14.07 -17.54 4.17
C LEU A 197 -14.63 -18.32 5.35
N TYR A 198 -14.48 -19.65 5.28
CA TYR A 198 -14.76 -20.51 6.42
C TYR A 198 -13.82 -20.22 7.59
N GLY A 199 -14.26 -20.58 8.80
CA GLY A 199 -13.58 -20.25 10.05
C GLY A 199 -14.36 -19.20 10.84
N LEU A 200 -15.50 -19.60 11.39
CA LEU A 200 -16.48 -18.71 12.02
C LEU A 200 -15.86 -17.83 13.12
N GLN A 201 -14.96 -18.35 13.96
CA GLN A 201 -14.31 -17.55 14.99
C GLN A 201 -13.41 -16.46 14.41
N LEU A 202 -12.60 -16.79 13.40
CA LEU A 202 -11.71 -15.83 12.74
C LEU A 202 -12.50 -14.80 11.94
N ARG A 203 -13.58 -15.22 11.27
CA ARG A 203 -14.49 -14.32 10.54
C ARG A 203 -15.20 -13.37 11.49
N THR A 204 -15.78 -13.88 12.58
CA THR A 204 -16.45 -13.08 13.61
C THR A 204 -15.48 -12.08 14.21
N ARG A 205 -14.25 -12.49 14.55
CA ARG A 205 -13.22 -11.57 15.06
C ARG A 205 -12.87 -10.46 14.07
N THR A 206 -12.74 -10.78 12.79
CA THR A 206 -12.47 -9.78 11.75
C THR A 206 -13.63 -8.79 11.62
N ALA A 207 -14.88 -9.29 11.68
CA ALA A 207 -16.08 -8.46 11.65
C ALA A 207 -16.25 -7.59 12.91
N VAL A 208 -15.82 -8.07 14.08
CA VAL A 208 -15.79 -7.28 15.32
C VAL A 208 -14.83 -6.09 15.18
N ILE A 209 -13.62 -6.31 14.67
CA ILE A 209 -12.64 -5.22 14.45
C ILE A 209 -13.17 -4.23 13.41
N ASN A 210 -13.83 -4.72 12.35
CA ASN A 210 -14.49 -3.88 11.36
C ASN A 210 -15.58 -3.00 11.98
N ALA A 211 -16.46 -3.59 12.81
CA ALA A 211 -17.54 -2.88 13.47
C ALA A 211 -17.03 -1.86 14.50
N SER A 212 -15.94 -2.17 15.21
CA SER A 212 -15.43 -1.33 16.30
C SER A 212 -14.90 0.03 15.81
N ILE A 213 -14.35 0.09 14.60
CA ILE A 213 -13.82 1.32 13.99
C ILE A 213 -14.86 2.05 13.11
N LEU A 214 -15.98 1.40 12.78
CA LEU A 214 -16.99 1.94 11.88
C LEU A 214 -17.53 3.33 12.31
N PRO A 215 -17.83 3.60 13.60
CA PRO A 215 -18.34 4.91 14.01
C PRO A 215 -17.34 6.04 13.72
N LYS A 216 -16.05 5.85 14.09
CA LYS A 216 -14.98 6.82 13.87
C LYS A 216 -14.74 7.09 12.39
N MET A 217 -14.79 6.05 11.56
CA MET A 217 -14.59 6.19 10.12
C MET A 217 -15.77 6.88 9.45
N LEU A 218 -16.99 6.57 9.87
CA LEU A 218 -18.20 7.24 9.40
C LEU A 218 -18.24 8.71 9.74
N GLU A 219 -17.89 9.06 10.97
CA GLU A 219 -17.79 10.45 11.40
C GLU A 219 -16.84 11.22 10.47
N THR A 220 -15.63 10.69 10.26
CA THR A 220 -14.62 11.32 9.41
C THR A 220 -15.09 11.48 7.96
N ALA A 221 -15.65 10.41 7.37
CA ALA A 221 -16.07 10.41 5.98
C ALA A 221 -17.30 11.30 5.72
N ASN A 222 -18.31 11.26 6.60
CA ASN A 222 -19.51 12.10 6.47
C ASN A 222 -19.18 13.59 6.58
N HIS A 223 -18.33 13.98 7.54
CA HIS A 223 -17.91 15.38 7.68
C HIS A 223 -17.11 15.83 6.45
N THR A 224 -16.23 14.97 5.93
CA THR A 224 -15.47 15.25 4.71
C THR A 224 -16.40 15.40 3.50
N GLU A 225 -17.36 14.50 3.33
CA GLU A 225 -18.35 14.56 2.24
C GLU A 225 -19.19 15.85 2.33
N ALA A 226 -19.74 16.16 3.50
CA ALA A 226 -20.54 17.36 3.72
C ALA A 226 -19.75 18.64 3.39
N ALA A 227 -18.48 18.70 3.80
CA ALA A 227 -17.60 19.83 3.52
C ALA A 227 -17.26 19.97 2.03
N VAL A 228 -16.95 18.87 1.35
CA VAL A 228 -16.70 18.85 -0.10
C VAL A 228 -17.92 19.39 -0.85
N ARG A 229 -19.13 18.97 -0.45
CA ARG A 229 -20.39 19.47 -1.02
C ARG A 229 -20.63 20.94 -0.70
N ALA A 230 -20.29 21.41 0.51
CA ALA A 230 -20.39 22.82 0.88
C ALA A 230 -19.48 23.75 0.06
N LEU A 231 -18.36 23.22 -0.46
CA LEU A 231 -17.49 23.93 -1.41
C LEU A 231 -18.01 23.91 -2.87
N GLY A 232 -19.19 23.33 -3.12
CA GLY A 232 -19.82 23.26 -4.44
C GLY A 232 -19.18 22.22 -5.38
N ILE A 233 -18.46 21.24 -4.82
CA ILE A 233 -17.81 20.20 -5.62
C ILE A 233 -18.73 18.98 -5.73
N ASP A 234 -19.10 18.62 -6.96
CA ASP A 234 -19.98 17.48 -7.27
C ASP A 234 -19.21 16.17 -7.55
N ALA A 235 -17.87 16.22 -7.60
CA ALA A 235 -17.02 15.05 -7.82
C ALA A 235 -17.27 13.91 -6.81
N PRO A 236 -17.04 12.64 -7.18
CA PRO A 236 -17.07 11.54 -6.24
C PRO A 236 -15.97 11.69 -5.17
N LEU A 237 -16.33 11.37 -3.93
CA LEU A 237 -15.40 11.25 -2.81
C LEU A 237 -15.01 9.78 -2.64
N MET A 238 -13.73 9.50 -2.81
CA MET A 238 -13.14 8.17 -2.72
C MET A 238 -12.20 8.06 -1.53
N ILE A 239 -11.98 6.84 -1.05
CA ILE A 239 -11.22 6.53 0.16
C ILE A 239 -10.12 5.54 -0.19
N MET A 240 -8.89 5.84 0.23
CA MET A 240 -7.74 4.96 0.02
C MET A 240 -7.87 3.67 0.83
N ARG A 241 -7.61 2.55 0.15
CA ARG A 241 -7.57 1.20 0.70
C ARG A 241 -6.15 0.83 1.11
N SER A 242 -6.04 -0.21 1.94
CA SER A 242 -4.82 -0.78 2.47
C SER A 242 -3.99 -1.56 1.44
N ASP A 243 -4.57 -1.83 0.26
CA ASP A 243 -3.95 -2.54 -0.86
C ASP A 243 -3.56 -1.62 -2.03
N GLY A 244 -3.59 -0.30 -1.82
CA GLY A 244 -3.13 0.72 -2.77
C GLY A 244 -4.18 1.12 -3.83
N GLY A 245 -5.42 0.65 -3.71
CA GLY A 245 -6.54 1.12 -4.50
C GLY A 245 -7.43 2.12 -3.76
N ILE A 246 -8.47 2.61 -4.42
CA ILE A 246 -9.51 3.46 -3.81
C ILE A 246 -10.88 2.78 -3.87
N MET A 247 -11.75 3.12 -2.92
CA MET A 247 -13.14 2.68 -2.83
C MET A 247 -14.07 3.86 -2.57
N ASP A 248 -15.36 3.71 -2.82
CA ASP A 248 -16.34 4.75 -2.47
C ASP A 248 -16.71 4.71 -0.97
N ILE A 249 -17.48 5.71 -0.54
CA ILE A 249 -17.94 5.78 0.85
C ILE A 249 -18.86 4.62 1.22
N GLN A 250 -19.67 4.07 0.29
CA GLN A 250 -20.60 2.99 0.59
C GLN A 250 -19.86 1.69 0.89
N GLU A 251 -18.78 1.45 0.19
CA GLU A 251 -17.94 0.30 0.41
C GLU A 251 -17.11 0.44 1.69
N MET A 252 -16.64 1.65 1.99
CA MET A 252 -16.04 1.95 3.29
C MET A 252 -17.01 1.72 4.45
N ARG A 253 -18.32 2.00 4.29
CA ARG A 253 -19.33 1.71 5.34
C ARG A 253 -19.45 0.23 5.67
N ARG A 254 -19.24 -0.64 4.68
CA ARG A 254 -19.27 -2.10 4.86
C ARG A 254 -17.95 -2.62 5.43
N ARG A 255 -16.83 -2.14 4.88
CA ARG A 255 -15.49 -2.65 5.14
C ARG A 255 -14.50 -1.54 5.55
N PRO A 256 -14.75 -0.74 6.62
CA PRO A 256 -13.81 0.30 7.06
C PRO A 256 -12.43 -0.27 7.41
N ILE A 257 -12.36 -1.57 7.73
CA ILE A 257 -11.11 -2.29 8.01
C ILE A 257 -10.12 -2.25 6.84
N LEU A 258 -10.61 -2.03 5.60
CA LEU A 258 -9.76 -1.84 4.42
C LEU A 258 -8.98 -0.52 4.45
N THR A 259 -9.22 0.40 5.38
CA THR A 259 -8.49 1.68 5.47
C THR A 259 -7.24 1.62 6.37
N ILE A 260 -7.02 0.48 7.05
CA ILE A 260 -5.84 0.25 7.89
C ILE A 260 -4.58 0.32 7.02
N LEU A 261 -3.58 1.12 7.41
CA LEU A 261 -2.35 1.36 6.61
C LEU A 261 -2.59 2.02 5.24
N SER A 262 -3.66 2.80 5.08
CA SER A 262 -3.95 3.51 3.81
C SER A 262 -2.88 4.53 3.40
N GLY A 263 -2.18 5.17 4.34
CA GLY A 263 -1.10 6.13 4.04
C GLY A 263 0.08 5.49 3.30
N PRO A 264 0.75 4.48 3.86
CA PRO A 264 1.80 3.74 3.16
C PRO A 264 1.34 3.14 1.83
N ALA A 265 0.08 2.64 1.79
CA ALA A 265 -0.53 2.13 0.56
C ALA A 265 -0.61 3.19 -0.55
N ALA A 266 -0.95 4.43 -0.20
CA ALA A 266 -0.94 5.54 -1.13
C ALA A 266 0.48 5.85 -1.65
N GLY A 267 1.48 5.91 -0.76
CA GLY A 267 2.87 6.13 -1.16
C GLY A 267 3.37 5.10 -2.19
N VAL A 268 3.06 3.81 -1.97
CA VAL A 268 3.39 2.75 -2.93
C VAL A 268 2.62 2.90 -4.25
N ALA A 269 1.35 3.29 -4.22
CA ALA A 269 0.57 3.54 -5.43
C ALA A 269 1.21 4.64 -6.30
N ALA A 270 1.64 5.75 -5.70
CA ALA A 270 2.39 6.79 -6.41
C ALA A 270 3.74 6.30 -6.92
N ALA A 271 4.49 5.54 -6.11
CA ALA A 271 5.78 4.98 -6.51
C ALA A 271 5.66 4.10 -7.76
N LEU A 272 4.63 3.26 -7.86
CA LEU A 272 4.36 2.43 -9.03
C LEU A 272 4.11 3.26 -10.29
N MET A 273 3.43 4.40 -10.14
CA MET A 273 3.08 5.27 -11.27
C MET A 273 4.25 6.12 -11.76
N TYR A 274 5.03 6.71 -10.84
CA TYR A 274 6.16 7.58 -11.21
C TYR A 274 7.44 6.82 -11.48
N ALA A 275 7.83 5.92 -10.58
CA ALA A 275 9.10 5.20 -10.71
C ALA A 275 9.03 4.16 -11.85
N ARG A 276 7.81 3.71 -12.19
CA ARG A 276 7.55 2.68 -13.21
C ARG A 276 8.44 1.45 -13.00
N VAL A 277 8.73 1.14 -11.75
CA VAL A 277 9.58 0.02 -11.35
C VAL A 277 8.75 -1.27 -11.37
N SER A 278 9.29 -2.31 -12.00
CA SER A 278 8.72 -3.65 -11.89
C SER A 278 9.08 -4.26 -10.54
N ASP A 279 10.37 -4.22 -10.16
CA ASP A 279 10.85 -4.80 -8.91
C ASP A 279 11.63 -3.73 -8.14
N GLY A 280 11.26 -3.52 -6.88
CA GLY A 280 11.85 -2.48 -6.06
C GLY A 280 11.42 -2.57 -4.61
N VAL A 281 12.08 -1.76 -3.77
CA VAL A 281 11.68 -1.57 -2.38
C VAL A 281 11.34 -0.10 -2.19
N PHE A 282 10.11 0.17 -1.78
CA PHE A 282 9.66 1.51 -1.43
C PHE A 282 9.96 1.79 0.05
N LEU A 283 10.59 2.93 0.32
CA LEU A 283 10.87 3.42 1.67
C LEU A 283 10.18 4.78 1.83
N ASP A 284 9.09 4.81 2.57
CA ASP A 284 8.46 6.06 3.01
C ASP A 284 9.12 6.51 4.32
N VAL A 285 10.05 7.47 4.19
CA VAL A 285 10.85 7.96 5.30
C VAL A 285 10.24 9.27 5.80
N GLY A 286 9.67 9.22 7.01
CA GLY A 286 9.14 10.40 7.69
C GLY A 286 10.17 11.09 8.59
N GLY A 287 9.67 11.83 9.58
CA GLY A 287 10.48 12.37 10.68
C GLY A 287 10.70 11.38 11.83
N THR A 288 9.85 10.35 11.94
CA THR A 288 9.79 9.46 13.11
C THR A 288 10.10 8.00 12.80
N SER A 289 9.53 7.52 11.70
CA SER A 289 9.62 6.13 11.25
C SER A 289 9.90 6.07 9.75
N THR A 290 10.35 4.89 9.32
CA THR A 290 10.43 4.48 7.92
C THR A 290 9.50 3.30 7.71
N ASP A 291 8.59 3.41 6.75
CA ASP A 291 7.73 2.33 6.29
C ASP A 291 8.31 1.70 5.03
N ILE A 292 8.60 0.39 5.09
CA ILE A 292 9.25 -0.35 4.01
C ILE A 292 8.24 -1.29 3.36
N SER A 293 8.09 -1.19 2.03
CA SER A 293 7.18 -2.03 1.24
C SER A 293 7.87 -2.60 0.00
N VAL A 294 7.42 -3.75 -0.48
CA VAL A 294 8.00 -4.39 -1.67
C VAL A 294 7.10 -4.20 -2.89
N ILE A 295 7.74 -3.88 -4.01
CA ILE A 295 7.14 -3.89 -5.34
C ILE A 295 7.73 -5.07 -6.10
N LYS A 296 6.88 -5.95 -6.64
CA LYS A 296 7.27 -7.11 -7.43
C LYS A 296 6.38 -7.22 -8.67
N ASN A 297 6.97 -7.41 -9.85
CA ASN A 297 6.24 -7.48 -11.13
C ASN A 297 5.30 -6.28 -11.37
N GLY A 298 5.71 -5.08 -10.94
CA GLY A 298 4.93 -3.85 -11.09
C GLY A 298 3.71 -3.79 -10.18
N ARG A 299 3.68 -4.61 -9.12
CA ARG A 299 2.56 -4.69 -8.16
C ARG A 299 3.06 -4.58 -6.71
N PRO A 300 2.26 -3.97 -5.82
CA PRO A 300 2.56 -3.98 -4.39
C PRO A 300 2.37 -5.39 -3.82
N THR A 301 3.27 -5.82 -2.94
CA THR A 301 3.08 -7.09 -2.23
C THR A 301 2.11 -6.93 -1.07
N VAL A 302 1.22 -7.91 -0.88
CA VAL A 302 0.23 -7.91 0.20
C VAL A 302 0.39 -9.13 1.09
N ARG A 303 0.14 -8.94 2.39
CA ARG A 303 0.14 -10.01 3.38
C ARG A 303 -1.14 -10.02 4.19
N THR A 304 -1.34 -11.11 4.93
CA THR A 304 -2.43 -11.16 5.91
C THR A 304 -2.17 -10.12 7.00
N ALA A 305 -3.14 -9.22 7.18
CA ALA A 305 -3.09 -8.20 8.21
C ALA A 305 -3.21 -8.84 9.60
N GLU A 306 -2.53 -8.22 10.56
CA GLU A 306 -2.53 -8.64 11.95
C GLU A 306 -2.87 -7.44 12.83
N VAL A 307 -3.77 -7.64 13.78
CA VAL A 307 -4.10 -6.68 14.84
C VAL A 307 -4.00 -7.45 16.15
N ALA A 308 -3.38 -6.88 17.19
CA ALA A 308 -3.18 -7.55 18.47
C ALA A 308 -2.44 -8.91 18.37
N GLY A 309 -1.47 -9.04 17.45
CA GLY A 309 -0.76 -10.30 17.19
C GLY A 309 -1.65 -11.43 16.63
N ARG A 310 -2.86 -11.09 16.16
CA ARG A 310 -3.83 -12.04 15.64
C ARG A 310 -4.11 -11.75 14.17
N LYS A 311 -3.97 -12.78 13.34
CA LYS A 311 -4.30 -12.74 11.91
C LYS A 311 -5.77 -12.39 11.69
N LEU A 312 -6.06 -11.66 10.63
CA LEU A 312 -7.40 -11.29 10.18
C LEU A 312 -7.70 -11.93 8.83
N TYR A 313 -8.98 -11.97 8.42
CA TYR A 313 -9.34 -12.20 7.02
C TYR A 313 -9.28 -10.91 6.20
N LEU A 314 -8.16 -10.19 6.33
CA LEU A 314 -7.84 -9.00 5.57
C LEU A 314 -6.45 -9.17 4.98
N LYS A 315 -6.30 -8.82 3.71
CA LYS A 315 -5.00 -8.64 3.07
C LYS A 315 -4.74 -7.14 2.97
N ALA A 316 -3.56 -6.71 3.40
CA ALA A 316 -3.11 -5.34 3.32
C ALA A 316 -1.69 -5.33 2.74
N LEU A 317 -1.22 -4.17 2.29
CA LEU A 317 0.16 -3.97 1.88
C LEU A 317 1.12 -4.53 2.95
N ASP A 318 2.16 -5.26 2.53
CA ASP A 318 3.21 -5.69 3.45
C ASP A 318 4.14 -4.53 3.78
N VAL A 319 3.79 -3.82 4.85
CA VAL A 319 4.55 -2.68 5.37
C VAL A 319 5.34 -3.11 6.61
N ARG A 320 6.64 -2.86 6.61
CA ARG A 320 7.51 -3.01 7.79
C ARG A 320 7.91 -1.63 8.31
N THR A 321 7.33 -1.24 9.43
CA THR A 321 7.61 0.04 10.08
C THR A 321 8.81 -0.08 11.02
N LEU A 322 9.82 0.77 10.83
CA LEU A 322 10.98 0.87 11.72
C LEU A 322 11.07 2.26 12.34
N GLY A 323 11.32 2.33 13.65
CA GLY A 323 11.56 3.60 14.37
C GLY A 323 12.94 4.19 14.09
N VAL A 324 13.23 4.49 12.83
CA VAL A 324 14.42 5.21 12.36
C VAL A 324 14.01 6.01 11.12
N ALA A 325 14.34 7.28 11.07
CA ALA A 325 13.89 8.22 10.04
C ALA A 325 14.76 9.48 10.02
N GLY A 326 14.38 10.49 9.22
CA GLY A 326 15.14 11.74 9.11
C GLY A 326 15.34 12.45 10.45
N GLY A 327 14.31 12.48 11.30
CA GLY A 327 14.32 13.16 12.60
C GLY A 327 14.70 12.32 13.81
N SER A 328 15.19 11.10 13.59
CA SER A 328 15.56 10.20 14.68
C SER A 328 16.76 10.74 15.46
N MET A 329 16.65 10.73 16.79
CA MET A 329 17.68 11.27 17.66
C MET A 329 18.87 10.33 17.77
N VAL A 330 20.07 10.90 17.80
CA VAL A 330 21.30 10.18 18.12
C VAL A 330 21.34 9.84 19.60
N ARG A 331 21.70 8.60 19.93
CA ARG A 331 22.09 8.17 21.26
C ARG A 331 23.61 8.05 21.32
N PHE A 332 24.22 8.48 22.42
CA PHE A 332 25.67 8.54 22.54
C PHE A 332 26.16 8.09 23.91
N GLN A 333 27.38 7.56 23.95
CA GLN A 333 28.09 7.22 25.17
C GLN A 333 29.51 7.77 25.11
N GLY A 334 29.91 8.50 26.16
CA GLY A 334 31.17 9.23 26.15
C GLY A 334 31.22 10.21 25.00
N HIS A 335 32.16 9.97 24.08
CA HIS A 335 32.43 10.81 22.90
C HIS A 335 31.96 10.16 21.58
N HIS A 336 31.08 9.15 21.63
CA HIS A 336 30.72 8.39 20.42
C HIS A 336 29.21 8.13 20.27
N PRO A 337 28.65 8.31 19.06
CA PRO A 337 27.34 7.78 18.70
C PRO A 337 27.28 6.26 18.82
N ILE A 338 26.26 5.76 19.51
CA ILE A 338 26.03 4.32 19.71
C ILE A 338 24.77 3.80 18.99
N ALA A 339 23.77 4.67 18.76
CA ALA A 339 22.54 4.31 18.06
C ALA A 339 21.83 5.55 17.51
N VAL A 340 20.87 5.32 16.61
CA VAL A 340 19.93 6.34 16.12
C VAL A 340 18.51 5.83 16.30
N GLY A 341 17.66 6.65 16.93
CA GLY A 341 16.30 6.28 17.34
C GLY A 341 16.26 5.37 18.59
N PRO A 342 15.08 4.86 18.97
CA PRO A 342 13.79 4.99 18.28
C PRO A 342 13.07 6.34 18.51
N ARG A 343 13.54 7.16 19.45
CA ARG A 343 12.96 8.49 19.65
C ARG A 343 13.40 9.47 18.59
N SER A 344 12.53 10.44 18.31
CA SER A 344 12.72 11.47 17.31
C SER A 344 12.59 12.85 17.94
N ALA A 345 13.18 13.86 17.31
CA ALA A 345 13.36 15.19 17.89
C ALA A 345 12.05 15.80 18.45
N HIS A 346 10.95 15.67 17.71
CA HIS A 346 9.63 16.19 18.12
C HIS A 346 9.09 15.55 19.42
N ILE A 347 9.41 14.28 19.70
CA ILE A 347 9.01 13.62 20.96
C ILE A 347 9.76 14.23 22.15
N ALA A 348 10.99 14.68 21.93
CA ALA A 348 11.81 15.33 22.96
C ALA A 348 11.58 16.85 23.05
N GLY A 349 10.70 17.43 22.24
CA GLY A 349 10.52 18.88 22.14
C GLY A 349 11.72 19.63 21.55
N LEU A 350 12.62 18.92 20.86
CA LEU A 350 13.84 19.48 20.27
C LEU A 350 13.66 19.82 18.80
N ARG A 351 14.38 20.84 18.35
CA ARG A 351 14.39 21.32 16.98
C ARG A 351 15.59 20.78 16.20
N TYR A 352 15.44 20.76 14.88
CA TYR A 352 16.50 20.41 13.93
C TYR A 352 17.49 21.58 13.84
N LEU A 353 18.78 21.29 13.81
CA LEU A 353 19.78 22.33 13.54
C LEU A 353 19.65 22.89 12.13
N SER A 354 19.13 22.10 11.20
CA SER A 354 18.87 22.51 9.81
C SER A 354 17.91 23.70 9.71
N PHE A 355 17.09 23.96 10.73
CA PHE A 355 16.17 25.10 10.80
C PHE A 355 16.52 26.09 11.93
N ALA A 356 17.66 25.91 12.58
CA ALA A 356 18.14 26.91 13.52
C ALA A 356 18.49 28.18 12.73
N PRO A 357 18.13 29.39 13.18
CA PRO A 357 18.80 30.59 12.68
C PRO A 357 20.31 30.46 12.94
N ALA A 358 21.14 31.26 12.27
CA ALA A 358 22.51 31.48 12.74
C ALA A 358 22.41 31.70 14.25
N ALA A 359 23.07 30.88 15.07
CA ALA A 359 22.89 31.01 16.51
C ALA A 359 23.27 32.45 16.83
N GLU A 360 22.30 33.26 17.26
CA GLU A 360 22.57 34.61 17.71
C GLU A 360 23.63 34.49 18.83
N SER A 361 24.88 34.75 18.46
CA SER A 361 26.05 35.01 19.29
C SER A 361 26.20 34.16 20.56
N GLY A 362 26.21 32.82 20.48
CA GLY A 362 26.42 31.96 21.66
C GLY A 362 27.04 30.60 21.37
N GLU A 363 27.85 30.09 22.31
CA GLU A 363 28.47 28.75 22.26
C GLU A 363 27.43 27.67 22.60
N LEU A 364 27.35 26.60 21.79
CA LEU A 364 26.46 25.46 22.06
C LEU A 364 27.21 24.41 22.89
N THR A 365 26.50 23.75 23.79
CA THR A 365 27.03 22.64 24.60
C THR A 365 26.24 21.35 24.35
N VAL A 366 26.90 20.22 24.58
CA VAL A 366 26.33 18.87 24.43
C VAL A 366 25.60 18.47 25.71
N HIS A 367 24.35 18.05 25.58
CA HIS A 367 23.49 17.60 26.69
C HIS A 367 23.00 16.18 26.48
N ARG A 368 22.76 15.51 27.61
CA ARG A 368 22.04 14.24 27.69
C ARG A 368 20.57 14.50 27.92
N VAL A 369 19.73 13.93 27.08
CA VAL A 369 18.27 14.12 27.08
C VAL A 369 17.58 12.80 27.39
N GLN A 370 16.49 12.90 28.14
CA GLN A 370 15.57 11.80 28.39
C GLN A 370 14.20 12.19 27.80
N PRO A 371 13.86 11.76 26.57
CA PRO A 371 12.65 12.24 25.88
C PRO A 371 11.35 11.90 26.62
N LYS A 372 11.27 10.72 27.25
CA LYS A 372 10.15 10.31 28.13
C LYS A 372 10.66 9.67 29.42
N PRO A 373 9.88 9.61 30.51
CA PRO A 373 10.32 9.06 31.79
C PRO A 373 10.90 7.63 31.74
N GLN A 374 10.40 6.80 30.83
CA GLN A 374 10.85 5.42 30.61
C GLN A 374 12.02 5.29 29.62
N ASP A 375 12.41 6.36 28.95
CA ASP A 375 13.49 6.33 27.95
C ASP A 375 14.86 6.39 28.63
N PRO A 376 15.93 5.88 28.00
CA PRO A 376 17.29 6.13 28.48
C PRO A 376 17.65 7.62 28.41
N LYS A 377 18.57 8.06 29.28
CA LYS A 377 19.06 9.45 29.35
C LYS A 377 20.21 9.75 28.38
N ASP A 378 20.43 8.90 27.38
CA ASP A 378 21.61 8.94 26.51
C ASP A 378 21.32 9.59 25.14
N TYR A 379 20.19 10.28 24.99
CA TYR A 379 19.85 10.99 23.76
C TYR A 379 20.59 12.32 23.68
N LEU A 380 20.96 12.69 22.45
CA LEU A 380 21.70 13.90 22.16
C LEU A 380 20.79 15.14 22.18
N GLY A 381 21.15 16.12 23.00
CA GLY A 381 20.62 17.48 22.92
C GLY A 381 21.75 18.50 22.77
N LEU A 382 21.43 19.64 22.17
CA LEU A 382 22.30 20.80 22.04
C LEU A 382 21.54 22.02 22.56
N GLY A 383 22.19 22.81 23.41
CA GLY A 383 21.60 24.01 23.99
C GLY A 383 22.68 25.04 24.27
N ARG A 384 22.26 26.26 24.59
CA ARG A 384 23.19 27.26 25.12
C ARG A 384 23.35 27.04 26.62
N PRO A 385 24.55 27.27 27.19
CA PRO A 385 24.75 27.22 28.64
C PRO A 385 23.75 28.09 29.42
N ALA A 386 23.40 29.27 28.88
CA ALA A 386 22.48 30.23 29.50
C ALA A 386 21.02 29.76 29.55
N ASP A 387 20.60 28.88 28.64
CA ASP A 387 19.19 28.47 28.51
C ASP A 387 18.81 27.35 29.50
N GLY A 388 19.81 26.70 30.12
CA GLY A 388 19.62 25.63 31.11
C GLY A 388 18.98 24.34 30.58
N GLN A 389 18.51 24.32 29.33
CA GLN A 389 17.86 23.17 28.67
C GLN A 389 18.28 23.09 27.20
N PRO A 390 18.39 21.88 26.62
CA PRO A 390 18.67 21.71 25.21
C PRO A 390 17.47 22.13 24.36
N THR A 391 17.75 22.80 23.23
CA THR A 391 16.75 23.28 22.27
C THR A 391 16.85 22.56 20.93
N TRP A 392 18.04 22.09 20.56
CA TRP A 392 18.32 21.44 19.29
C TRP A 392 18.82 20.01 19.47
N THR A 393 18.86 19.26 18.37
CA THR A 393 19.53 17.96 18.29
C THR A 393 20.13 17.77 16.90
N PHE A 394 21.00 16.77 16.77
CA PHE A 394 21.60 16.36 15.50
C PHE A 394 20.99 15.03 15.07
N THR A 395 20.43 14.98 13.87
CA THR A 395 19.66 13.85 13.32
C THR A 395 20.24 13.37 11.98
N PRO A 396 19.76 12.25 11.42
CA PRO A 396 20.12 11.85 10.06
C PRO A 396 19.90 12.91 8.99
N THR A 397 18.88 13.77 9.11
CA THR A 397 18.67 14.88 8.17
C THR A 397 19.82 15.89 8.22
N GLU A 398 20.35 16.23 9.41
CA GLU A 398 21.53 17.08 9.53
C GLU A 398 22.77 16.41 8.92
N ALA A 399 22.97 15.13 9.22
CA ALA A 399 24.11 14.36 8.71
C ALA A 399 24.09 14.29 7.16
N ALA A 400 22.94 14.02 6.57
CA ALA A 400 22.78 13.93 5.12
C ALA A 400 22.97 15.30 4.42
N ASN A 401 22.50 16.40 5.03
CA ASN A 401 22.77 17.75 4.54
C ASN A 401 24.27 18.07 4.52
N LEU A 402 24.99 17.74 5.61
CA LEU A 402 26.44 17.98 5.72
C LEU A 402 27.27 17.16 4.74
N LEU A 403 26.73 16.04 4.24
CA LEU A 403 27.35 15.22 3.21
C LEU A 403 26.87 15.56 1.79
N GLY A 404 26.00 16.57 1.63
CA GLY A 404 25.48 17.00 0.33
C GLY A 404 24.52 16.00 -0.33
N LEU A 405 23.88 15.12 0.44
CA LEU A 405 22.99 14.08 -0.08
C LEU A 405 21.57 14.58 -0.37
N ILE A 406 21.16 15.68 0.27
CA ILE A 406 19.82 16.25 0.16
C ILE A 406 19.81 17.32 -0.91
N GLN A 407 18.88 17.21 -1.87
CA GLN A 407 18.74 18.09 -3.03
C GLN A 407 17.39 18.81 -3.07
N GLY A 408 16.37 18.28 -2.39
CA GLY A 408 15.00 18.80 -2.36
C GLY A 408 14.74 19.83 -1.25
N GLU A 409 13.47 19.96 -0.85
CA GLU A 409 13.00 20.98 0.12
C GLU A 409 13.66 20.89 1.51
N ALA A 410 14.19 19.72 1.88
CA ALA A 410 14.88 19.53 3.16
C ALA A 410 16.34 20.01 3.14
N ARG A 411 16.84 20.51 2.00
CA ARG A 411 18.21 21.03 1.87
C ARG A 411 18.37 22.25 2.77
N SER A 412 19.42 22.27 3.56
CA SER A 412 19.75 23.37 4.46
C SER A 412 21.24 23.67 4.43
N GLU A 413 21.54 24.97 4.34
CA GLU A 413 22.88 25.56 4.55
C GLU A 413 22.87 26.47 5.78
N SER A 414 21.99 26.19 6.75
CA SER A 414 21.88 27.01 7.96
C SER A 414 23.25 27.11 8.67
N PRO A 415 23.68 28.32 9.08
CA PRO A 415 24.89 28.47 9.90
C PRO A 415 24.79 27.71 11.23
N GLY A 416 23.58 27.55 11.78
CA GLY A 416 23.35 26.77 12.99
C GLY A 416 23.66 25.28 12.83
N LEU A 417 23.42 24.71 11.64
CA LEU A 417 23.82 23.35 11.29
C LEU A 417 25.35 23.19 11.37
N HIS A 418 26.10 24.05 10.69
CA HIS A 418 27.55 23.97 10.66
C HIS A 418 28.17 24.21 12.05
N GLN A 419 27.65 25.16 12.82
CA GLN A 419 28.13 25.42 14.18
C GLN A 419 27.83 24.24 15.12
N GLY A 420 26.60 23.73 15.13
CA GLY A 420 26.23 22.58 15.97
C GLY A 420 27.05 21.34 15.63
N ALA A 421 27.29 21.10 14.34
CA ALA A 421 28.14 20.01 13.88
C ALA A 421 29.61 20.19 14.30
N ALA A 422 30.15 21.42 14.24
CA ALA A 422 31.51 21.73 14.66
C ALA A 422 31.69 21.51 16.17
N VAL A 423 30.73 21.96 16.98
CA VAL A 423 30.70 21.72 18.43
C VAL A 423 30.70 20.23 18.74
N LEU A 424 29.87 19.45 18.05
CA LEU A 424 29.85 17.99 18.22
C LEU A 424 31.17 17.34 17.78
N ALA A 425 31.71 17.74 16.64
CA ALA A 425 32.98 17.21 16.12
C ALA A 425 34.14 17.49 17.09
N GLN A 426 34.20 18.70 17.66
CA GLN A 426 35.18 19.05 18.68
C GLN A 426 34.96 18.27 19.99
N ALA A 427 33.72 18.23 20.49
CA ALA A 427 33.38 17.52 21.72
C ALA A 427 33.67 16.02 21.62
N TRP A 428 33.60 15.44 20.42
CA TRP A 428 33.80 14.03 20.17
C TRP A 428 35.14 13.69 19.50
N GLN A 429 36.05 14.66 19.39
CA GLN A 429 37.39 14.50 18.83
C GLN A 429 37.37 13.84 17.43
N THR A 430 36.48 14.31 16.57
CA THR A 430 36.29 13.79 15.22
C THR A 430 36.14 14.93 14.20
N THR A 431 35.94 14.60 12.93
CA THR A 431 35.63 15.59 11.89
C THR A 431 34.13 15.61 11.60
N VAL A 432 33.61 16.74 11.11
CA VAL A 432 32.20 16.86 10.74
C VAL A 432 31.76 15.78 9.72
N PRO A 433 32.53 15.50 8.64
CA PRO A 433 32.17 14.42 7.72
C PRO A 433 32.17 13.04 8.40
N ALA A 434 33.15 12.73 9.26
CA ALA A 434 33.21 11.44 9.95
C ALA A 434 32.05 11.27 10.94
N LEU A 435 31.67 12.33 11.65
CA LEU A 435 30.48 12.38 12.49
C LEU A 435 29.21 12.10 11.68
N ALA A 436 29.01 12.82 10.58
CA ALA A 436 27.84 12.67 9.73
C ALA A 436 27.73 11.25 9.16
N THR A 437 28.81 10.71 8.60
CA THR A 437 28.90 9.33 8.11
C THR A 437 28.56 8.33 9.21
N ARG A 438 29.09 8.51 10.42
CA ARG A 438 28.82 7.61 11.55
C ARG A 438 27.35 7.61 11.96
N VAL A 439 26.70 8.76 11.97
CA VAL A 439 25.27 8.87 12.28
C VAL A 439 24.43 8.17 11.21
N LEU A 440 24.73 8.38 9.93
CA LEU A 440 24.02 7.70 8.84
C LEU A 440 24.27 6.19 8.85
N ASP A 441 25.49 5.72 9.11
CA ASP A 441 25.81 4.29 9.26
C ASP A 441 24.94 3.62 10.32
N LEU A 442 24.81 4.25 11.49
CA LEU A 442 23.97 3.75 12.57
C LEU A 442 22.48 3.77 12.21
N ALA A 443 22.02 4.78 11.47
CA ALA A 443 20.64 4.86 11.02
C ALA A 443 20.33 3.74 10.00
N VAL A 444 21.12 3.62 8.93
CA VAL A 444 20.88 2.62 7.88
C VAL A 444 21.15 1.19 8.34
N ALA A 445 22.04 0.97 9.31
CA ALA A 445 22.25 -0.34 9.91
C ALA A 445 20.97 -0.93 10.52
N ARG A 446 20.03 -0.08 10.97
CA ARG A 446 18.72 -0.55 11.47
C ARG A 446 17.78 -0.99 10.35
N LEU A 447 17.95 -0.50 9.12
CA LEU A 447 17.12 -0.84 7.96
C LEU A 447 17.58 -2.15 7.28
N LYS A 448 18.89 -2.40 7.24
CA LYS A 448 19.51 -3.52 6.50
C LYS A 448 18.94 -4.92 6.81
N PRO A 449 18.67 -5.30 8.08
CA PRO A 449 18.12 -6.62 8.38
C PRO A 449 16.74 -6.84 7.76
N THR A 450 15.85 -5.85 7.87
CA THR A 450 14.50 -5.92 7.30
C THR A 450 14.54 -5.96 5.77
N LEU A 451 15.43 -5.20 5.13
CA LEU A 451 15.63 -5.29 3.67
C LEU A 451 16.10 -6.68 3.24
N THR A 452 17.08 -7.23 3.96
CA THR A 452 17.58 -8.60 3.68
C THR A 452 16.47 -9.64 3.81
N GLN A 453 15.65 -9.53 4.86
CA GLN A 453 14.51 -10.42 5.06
C GLN A 453 13.50 -10.32 3.91
N LEU A 454 13.11 -9.10 3.52
CA LEU A 454 12.13 -8.88 2.45
C LEU A 454 12.62 -9.41 1.09
N ILE A 455 13.91 -9.24 0.80
CA ILE A 455 14.52 -9.74 -0.43
C ILE A 455 14.45 -11.26 -0.51
N GLN A 456 14.71 -11.94 0.60
CA GLN A 456 14.62 -13.40 0.67
C GLN A 456 13.16 -13.87 0.62
N GLU A 457 12.27 -13.22 1.37
CA GLU A 457 10.84 -13.56 1.46
C GLU A 457 10.14 -13.44 0.09
N TYR A 458 10.51 -12.42 -0.69
CA TYR A 458 9.90 -12.15 -2.00
C TYR A 458 10.76 -12.56 -3.21
N ASP A 459 11.87 -13.28 -3.01
CA ASP A 459 12.76 -13.74 -4.09
C ASP A 459 13.14 -12.61 -5.06
N LEU A 460 13.60 -11.49 -4.50
CA LEU A 460 14.04 -10.32 -5.28
C LEU A 460 15.52 -10.46 -5.65
N ASP A 461 15.92 -9.97 -6.82
CA ASP A 461 17.33 -9.96 -7.24
C ASP A 461 18.04 -8.66 -6.83
N PRO A 462 18.97 -8.69 -5.85
CA PRO A 462 19.64 -7.48 -5.36
C PRO A 462 20.40 -6.71 -6.42
N ARG A 463 20.78 -7.35 -7.54
CA ARG A 463 21.57 -6.72 -8.62
C ARG A 463 20.72 -5.77 -9.47
N THR A 464 19.41 -5.96 -9.47
CA THR A 464 18.47 -5.19 -10.30
C THR A 464 17.53 -4.34 -9.46
N LEU A 465 17.56 -4.49 -8.14
CA LEU A 465 16.71 -3.73 -7.23
C LEU A 465 17.00 -2.24 -7.25
N THR A 466 15.92 -1.48 -7.23
CA THR A 466 15.93 -0.04 -7.03
C THR A 466 15.25 0.29 -5.70
N LEU A 467 15.91 1.08 -4.86
CA LEU A 467 15.29 1.67 -3.69
C LEU A 467 14.54 2.94 -4.10
N VAL A 468 13.22 2.94 -3.88
CA VAL A 468 12.36 4.08 -4.19
C VAL A 468 12.08 4.83 -2.90
N GLY A 469 12.55 6.08 -2.80
CA GLY A 469 12.32 6.93 -1.63
C GLY A 469 11.07 7.78 -1.75
N GLY A 470 10.22 7.74 -0.72
CA GLY A 470 9.09 8.64 -0.51
C GLY A 470 9.13 9.25 0.90
N GLY A 471 8.30 10.25 1.15
CA GLY A 471 8.26 10.98 2.41
C GLY A 471 9.30 12.10 2.51
N GLY A 472 9.06 13.06 3.40
CA GLY A 472 9.93 14.24 3.55
C GLY A 472 11.34 13.94 4.07
N GLY A 473 11.57 12.75 4.62
CA GLY A 473 12.88 12.27 5.06
C GLY A 473 13.58 11.34 4.06
N ALA A 474 13.01 11.12 2.85
CA ALA A 474 13.54 10.16 1.88
C ALA A 474 15.03 10.36 1.59
N GLU A 475 15.40 11.60 1.27
CA GLU A 475 16.77 11.98 0.91
C GLU A 475 17.75 11.85 2.08
N ALA A 476 17.26 11.84 3.33
CA ALA A 476 18.12 11.69 4.51
C ALA A 476 18.69 10.28 4.65
N LEU A 477 17.96 9.24 4.19
CA LEU A 477 18.35 7.84 4.40
C LEU A 477 18.50 7.04 3.11
N VAL A 478 17.63 7.22 2.11
CA VAL A 478 17.56 6.34 0.94
C VAL A 478 18.82 6.40 0.06
N PRO A 479 19.37 7.58 -0.29
CA PRO A 479 20.59 7.66 -1.10
C PRO A 479 21.79 6.99 -0.40
N TYR A 480 21.99 7.28 0.89
CA TYR A 480 23.08 6.71 1.67
C TYR A 480 22.93 5.19 1.86
N LEU A 481 21.70 4.73 2.15
CA LEU A 481 21.40 3.30 2.26
C LEU A 481 21.74 2.58 0.96
N ALA A 482 21.30 3.12 -0.19
CA ALA A 482 21.58 2.55 -1.51
C ALA A 482 23.08 2.50 -1.81
N GLN A 483 23.81 3.60 -1.53
CA GLN A 483 25.26 3.65 -1.65
C GLN A 483 25.93 2.57 -0.79
N SER A 484 25.50 2.41 0.45
CA SER A 484 26.06 1.42 1.39
C SER A 484 25.80 -0.04 1.00
N LEU A 485 24.83 -0.28 0.11
CA LEU A 485 24.46 -1.59 -0.41
C LEU A 485 24.93 -1.82 -1.86
N GLY A 486 25.44 -0.77 -2.53
CA GLY A 486 25.78 -0.82 -3.95
C GLY A 486 24.55 -0.94 -4.86
N TRP A 487 23.40 -0.42 -4.44
CA TRP A 487 22.14 -0.48 -5.20
C TRP A 487 21.79 0.84 -5.86
N LYS A 488 20.88 0.77 -6.83
CA LYS A 488 20.27 1.95 -7.44
C LYS A 488 19.25 2.54 -6.47
N HIS A 489 19.09 3.85 -6.50
CA HIS A 489 17.98 4.51 -5.85
C HIS A 489 17.31 5.50 -6.78
N TRP A 490 16.09 5.87 -6.43
CA TRP A 490 15.34 6.92 -7.06
C TRP A 490 14.47 7.58 -5.99
N ILE A 491 14.52 8.90 -5.89
CA ILE A 491 13.68 9.68 -4.99
C ILE A 491 12.46 10.15 -5.78
N ALA A 492 11.27 9.94 -5.23
CA ALA A 492 10.06 10.37 -5.89
C ALA A 492 10.02 11.90 -6.03
N PRO A 493 9.59 12.44 -7.19
CA PRO A 493 9.24 13.85 -7.30
C PRO A 493 8.20 14.20 -6.22
N ASP A 494 8.40 15.34 -5.57
CA ASP A 494 7.54 15.81 -4.47
C ASP A 494 7.33 14.73 -3.40
N ALA A 495 8.43 14.04 -3.03
CA ALA A 495 8.44 12.92 -2.08
C ALA A 495 7.69 13.23 -0.77
N GLU A 496 7.73 14.47 -0.31
CA GLU A 496 7.06 14.93 0.92
C GLU A 496 5.53 14.91 0.86
N VAL A 497 4.94 14.89 -0.34
CA VAL A 497 3.49 14.76 -0.57
C VAL A 497 3.14 13.53 -1.40
N ILE A 498 4.06 12.56 -1.51
CA ILE A 498 3.88 11.37 -2.35
C ILE A 498 2.62 10.56 -2.02
N ALA A 499 2.24 10.48 -0.73
CA ALA A 499 1.03 9.82 -0.30
C ALA A 499 -0.21 10.52 -0.87
N ALA A 500 -0.31 11.84 -0.75
CA ALA A 500 -1.43 12.60 -1.32
C ALA A 500 -1.49 12.46 -2.85
N ILE A 501 -0.35 12.38 -3.54
CA ILE A 501 -0.32 12.10 -4.98
C ILE A 501 -0.85 10.69 -5.28
N GLY A 502 -0.42 9.69 -4.51
CA GLY A 502 -0.89 8.31 -4.67
C GLY A 502 -2.39 8.17 -4.42
N VAL A 503 -2.93 8.98 -3.50
CA VAL A 503 -4.37 9.13 -3.29
C VAL A 503 -5.07 9.69 -4.53
N ALA A 504 -4.58 10.82 -5.08
CA ALA A 504 -5.17 11.44 -6.26
C ALA A 504 -5.17 10.51 -7.49
N LEU A 505 -4.16 9.65 -7.57
CA LEU A 505 -3.91 8.77 -8.69
C LEU A 505 -4.42 7.34 -8.49
N GLY A 506 -5.00 7.03 -7.32
CA GLY A 506 -5.46 5.70 -6.96
C GLY A 506 -6.43 5.12 -7.98
N LEU A 507 -6.26 3.83 -8.28
CA LEU A 507 -7.18 3.08 -9.12
C LEU A 507 -8.28 2.49 -8.25
N VAL A 508 -9.50 2.45 -8.77
CA VAL A 508 -10.56 1.67 -8.15
C VAL A 508 -10.10 0.22 -8.14
N ARG A 509 -10.22 -0.41 -6.97
CA ARG A 509 -9.76 -1.79 -6.78
C ARG A 509 -10.80 -2.53 -5.96
N ASP A 510 -11.02 -3.79 -6.31
CA ASP A 510 -11.70 -4.72 -5.41
C ASP A 510 -11.10 -6.12 -5.46
N ARG A 511 -11.35 -6.87 -4.41
CA ARG A 511 -10.87 -8.24 -4.23
C ARG A 511 -12.02 -9.10 -3.69
N ILE A 512 -12.30 -10.18 -4.40
CA ILE A 512 -13.22 -11.22 -3.98
C ILE A 512 -12.40 -12.46 -3.67
N GLU A 513 -12.74 -13.13 -2.56
CA GLU A 513 -12.05 -14.31 -2.12
C GLU A 513 -13.05 -15.31 -1.54
N ARG A 514 -12.95 -16.57 -1.97
CA ARG A 514 -13.85 -17.66 -1.58
C ARG A 514 -13.09 -18.91 -1.19
N SER A 515 -13.65 -19.67 -0.26
CA SER A 515 -13.18 -21.02 0.03
C SER A 515 -13.71 -21.99 -1.02
N VAL A 516 -12.84 -22.47 -1.91
CA VAL A 516 -13.19 -23.43 -2.97
C VAL A 516 -12.14 -24.52 -3.00
N VAL A 517 -12.59 -25.77 -2.81
CA VAL A 517 -11.73 -26.94 -2.95
C VAL A 517 -11.62 -27.27 -4.44
N ASN A 518 -10.40 -27.26 -4.98
CA ASN A 518 -10.12 -27.58 -6.38
C ASN A 518 -11.03 -26.83 -7.38
N PRO A 519 -10.89 -25.50 -7.50
CA PRO A 519 -11.79 -24.68 -8.32
C PRO A 519 -11.83 -25.13 -9.78
N SER A 520 -13.04 -25.28 -10.30
CA SER A 520 -13.26 -25.61 -11.71
C SER A 520 -13.01 -24.40 -12.61
N PRO A 521 -12.79 -24.60 -13.93
CA PRO A 521 -12.75 -23.50 -14.89
C PRO A 521 -13.96 -22.55 -14.80
N ALA A 522 -15.16 -23.07 -14.54
CA ALA A 522 -16.37 -22.26 -14.38
C ALA A 522 -16.30 -21.37 -13.13
N ASP A 523 -15.70 -21.85 -12.04
CA ASP A 523 -15.48 -21.05 -10.82
C ASP A 523 -14.52 -19.90 -11.08
N ILE A 524 -13.43 -20.15 -11.81
CA ILE A 524 -12.44 -19.13 -12.22
C ILE A 524 -13.11 -18.02 -13.03
N LEU A 525 -13.89 -18.39 -14.05
CA LEU A 525 -14.57 -17.41 -14.91
C LEU A 525 -15.66 -16.63 -14.15
N ARG A 526 -16.40 -17.30 -13.27
CA ARG A 526 -17.43 -16.68 -12.45
C ARG A 526 -16.86 -15.64 -11.49
N ILE A 527 -15.85 -16.00 -10.68
CA ILE A 527 -15.26 -15.05 -9.73
C ILE A 527 -14.60 -13.86 -10.44
N ARG A 528 -14.02 -14.11 -11.62
CA ARG A 528 -13.45 -13.07 -12.49
C ARG A 528 -14.52 -12.07 -12.92
N GLN A 529 -15.66 -12.56 -13.42
CA GLN A 529 -16.75 -11.70 -13.86
C GLN A 529 -17.32 -10.87 -12.70
N GLU A 530 -17.52 -11.48 -11.54
CA GLU A 530 -18.02 -10.79 -10.36
C GLU A 530 -17.10 -9.65 -9.90
N VAL A 531 -15.78 -9.85 -9.90
CA VAL A 531 -14.84 -8.79 -9.48
C VAL A 531 -14.75 -7.65 -10.50
N ILE A 532 -14.92 -7.94 -11.80
CA ILE A 532 -15.05 -6.90 -12.84
C ILE A 532 -16.29 -6.05 -12.58
N GLU A 533 -17.44 -6.69 -12.34
CA GLU A 533 -18.69 -5.99 -12.04
C GLU A 533 -18.58 -5.13 -10.78
N ALA A 534 -17.83 -5.59 -9.76
CA ALA A 534 -17.57 -4.82 -8.55
C ALA A 534 -16.83 -3.50 -8.86
N VAL A 535 -15.74 -3.54 -9.63
CA VAL A 535 -14.97 -2.31 -9.96
C VAL A 535 -15.66 -1.43 -10.99
N VAL A 536 -16.43 -2.00 -11.93
CA VAL A 536 -17.23 -1.22 -12.91
C VAL A 536 -18.34 -0.46 -12.20
N ARG A 537 -18.99 -1.05 -11.19
CA ARG A 537 -19.99 -0.37 -10.35
C ARG A 537 -19.43 0.85 -9.62
N LEU A 538 -18.14 0.79 -9.27
CA LEU A 538 -17.39 1.88 -8.66
C LEU A 538 -16.90 2.92 -9.70
N GLY A 539 -17.22 2.75 -10.99
CA GLY A 539 -16.95 3.70 -12.06
C GLY A 539 -15.74 3.37 -12.95
N ALA A 540 -15.16 2.17 -12.85
CA ALA A 540 -14.07 1.77 -13.75
C ALA A 540 -14.56 1.46 -15.17
N ARG A 541 -13.76 1.80 -16.18
CA ARG A 541 -14.04 1.44 -17.59
C ARG A 541 -13.83 -0.07 -17.81
N PRO A 542 -14.84 -0.83 -18.26
CA PRO A 542 -14.74 -2.28 -18.43
C PRO A 542 -13.53 -2.75 -19.24
N GLU A 543 -13.22 -2.05 -20.34
CA GLU A 543 -12.10 -2.36 -21.23
C GLU A 543 -10.72 -2.05 -20.65
N ALA A 544 -10.64 -1.28 -19.56
CA ALA A 544 -9.40 -0.87 -18.90
C ALA A 544 -9.21 -1.53 -17.51
N VAL A 545 -10.01 -2.54 -17.18
CA VAL A 545 -9.88 -3.31 -15.93
C VAL A 545 -8.78 -4.37 -16.08
N ASP A 546 -7.77 -4.31 -15.22
CA ASP A 546 -6.81 -5.40 -15.02
C ASP A 546 -7.37 -6.39 -13.99
N VAL A 547 -7.34 -7.69 -14.29
CA VAL A 547 -7.84 -8.73 -13.39
C VAL A 547 -6.79 -9.81 -13.20
N GLN A 548 -6.59 -10.19 -11.94
CA GLN A 548 -5.73 -11.30 -11.55
C GLN A 548 -6.55 -12.34 -10.80
N VAL A 549 -6.41 -13.61 -11.19
CA VAL A 549 -7.02 -14.74 -10.49
C VAL A 549 -5.92 -15.64 -9.92
N GLU A 550 -6.03 -15.96 -8.63
CA GLU A 550 -5.09 -16.80 -7.89
C GLU A 550 -5.82 -17.96 -7.20
N VAL A 551 -5.22 -19.14 -7.27
CA VAL A 551 -5.67 -20.36 -6.59
C VAL A 551 -4.63 -20.74 -5.54
N ASP A 552 -4.97 -20.51 -4.27
CA ASP A 552 -4.18 -21.00 -3.14
C ASP A 552 -4.67 -22.41 -2.78
N SER A 553 -4.02 -23.42 -3.35
CA SER A 553 -4.36 -24.82 -3.10
C SER A 553 -4.09 -25.25 -1.65
N ARG A 554 -3.14 -24.61 -0.96
CA ARG A 554 -2.81 -24.94 0.44
C ARG A 554 -3.90 -24.48 1.39
N GLN A 555 -4.48 -23.31 1.13
CA GLN A 555 -5.57 -22.75 1.94
C GLN A 555 -6.96 -23.01 1.35
N GLN A 556 -7.05 -23.68 0.19
CA GLN A 556 -8.28 -23.93 -0.56
C GLN A 556 -9.05 -22.62 -0.84
N ARG A 557 -8.33 -21.61 -1.33
CA ARG A 557 -8.89 -20.27 -1.61
C ARG A 557 -8.79 -19.96 -3.09
N LEU A 558 -9.88 -19.44 -3.63
CA LEU A 558 -9.96 -18.82 -4.95
C LEU A 558 -10.07 -17.31 -4.76
N ILE A 559 -9.13 -16.56 -5.33
CA ILE A 559 -9.00 -15.12 -5.16
C ILE A 559 -9.05 -14.47 -6.53
N ALA A 560 -9.88 -13.44 -6.68
CA ALA A 560 -9.83 -12.55 -7.83
C ALA A 560 -9.65 -11.11 -7.37
N THR A 561 -8.71 -10.39 -7.98
CA THR A 561 -8.47 -8.97 -7.71
C THR A 561 -8.58 -8.21 -9.02
N ALA A 562 -9.41 -7.17 -9.05
CA ALA A 562 -9.53 -6.28 -10.19
C ALA A 562 -9.09 -4.87 -9.84
N SER A 563 -8.53 -4.15 -10.81
CA SER A 563 -8.17 -2.73 -10.66
C SER A 563 -8.44 -1.99 -11.97
N GLY A 564 -8.97 -0.78 -11.89
CA GLY A 564 -9.29 0.03 -13.07
C GLY A 564 -9.29 1.52 -12.77
N ALA A 565 -8.94 2.31 -13.78
CA ALA A 565 -9.09 3.76 -13.69
C ALA A 565 -10.58 4.13 -13.79
N LEU A 566 -11.00 5.12 -12.99
CA LEU A 566 -12.33 5.72 -13.11
C LEU A 566 -12.55 6.26 -14.53
N ASP A 567 -13.80 6.20 -15.01
CA ASP A 567 -14.23 6.71 -16.31
C ASP A 567 -14.07 8.22 -16.38
N MET A 568 -12.85 8.57 -16.73
CA MET A 568 -12.28 9.88 -16.76
C MET A 568 -11.34 9.83 -17.94
N ASP A 569 -11.50 10.78 -18.84
CA ASP A 569 -10.82 10.88 -20.14
C ASP A 569 -9.31 11.03 -19.89
N THR A 570 -8.69 9.92 -19.52
CA THR A 570 -7.32 9.75 -19.08
C THR A 570 -6.60 9.26 -20.31
N GLY A 571 -6.21 10.22 -21.15
CA GLY A 571 -5.23 9.96 -22.18
C GLY A 571 -4.00 9.35 -21.53
N GLN A 572 -3.51 8.24 -22.07
CA GLN A 572 -2.15 7.79 -21.76
C GLN A 572 -1.23 8.97 -22.03
N VAL A 573 -0.37 9.34 -21.06
CA VAL A 573 0.65 10.38 -21.23
C VAL A 573 1.36 10.12 -22.57
N PRO A 574 1.21 11.01 -23.58
CA PRO A 574 1.91 10.84 -24.83
C PRO A 574 3.35 11.34 -24.62
N SER A 575 4.17 10.56 -23.93
CA SER A 575 5.60 10.63 -24.19
C SER A 575 5.81 10.01 -25.57
N ALA A 576 6.58 10.67 -26.45
CA ALA A 576 7.03 10.04 -27.68
C ALA A 576 7.59 8.64 -27.36
N PRO A 577 7.14 7.58 -28.03
CA PRO A 577 7.56 6.23 -27.69
C PRO A 577 9.09 6.15 -27.80
N PRO A 578 9.79 5.64 -26.78
CA PRO A 578 11.24 5.52 -26.81
C PRO A 578 11.72 4.76 -28.03
N SER A 579 12.92 5.11 -28.49
CA SER A 579 13.53 4.43 -29.62
C SER A 579 13.77 2.94 -29.29
N PRO A 580 13.86 2.05 -30.30
CA PRO A 580 14.28 0.68 -30.09
C PRO A 580 15.61 0.53 -29.33
N GLU A 581 16.53 1.47 -29.53
CA GLU A 581 17.80 1.53 -28.82
C GLU A 581 17.61 1.86 -27.34
N ASP A 582 16.73 2.80 -27.00
CA ASP A 582 16.40 3.12 -25.61
C ASP A 582 15.76 1.93 -24.89
N CYS A 583 14.82 1.24 -25.56
CA CYS A 583 14.20 0.03 -25.01
C CYS A 583 15.24 -1.07 -24.78
N LEU A 584 16.17 -1.27 -25.71
CA LEU A 584 17.27 -2.22 -25.58
C LEU A 584 18.20 -1.84 -24.43
N ALA A 585 18.57 -0.56 -24.31
CA ALA A 585 19.43 -0.07 -23.23
C ALA A 585 18.79 -0.29 -21.86
N ARG A 586 17.49 -0.04 -21.72
CA ARG A 586 16.71 -0.32 -20.50
C ARG A 586 16.69 -1.82 -20.18
N ALA A 587 16.39 -2.66 -21.16
CA ALA A 587 16.40 -4.11 -21.00
C ALA A 587 17.80 -4.63 -20.59
N ALA A 588 18.85 -4.10 -21.20
CA ALA A 588 20.24 -4.45 -20.91
C ALA A 588 20.66 -4.04 -19.50
N ALA A 589 20.33 -2.81 -19.10
CA ALA A 589 20.55 -2.33 -17.74
C ALA A 589 19.81 -3.17 -16.69
N SER A 590 18.60 -3.65 -17.00
CA SER A 590 17.80 -4.51 -16.14
C SER A 590 18.25 -5.98 -16.12
N LEU A 591 18.87 -6.48 -17.21
CA LEU A 591 19.53 -7.79 -17.23
C LEU A 591 20.93 -7.75 -16.60
N ASN A 592 21.44 -6.55 -16.28
CA ASN A 592 22.83 -6.30 -15.91
C ASN A 592 23.80 -6.89 -16.95
N ARG A 593 23.53 -6.63 -18.23
CA ARG A 593 24.31 -7.09 -19.39
C ARG A 593 24.62 -5.91 -20.31
N PRO A 594 25.72 -5.94 -21.07
CA PRO A 594 25.94 -4.96 -22.13
C PRO A 594 24.87 -5.13 -23.22
N ALA A 595 24.45 -4.04 -23.85
CA ALA A 595 23.41 -4.05 -24.89
C ALA A 595 23.71 -5.05 -26.03
N ALA A 596 24.99 -5.21 -26.39
CA ALA A 596 25.44 -6.18 -27.40
C ALA A 596 25.17 -7.66 -27.04
N ALA A 597 25.00 -7.98 -25.76
CA ALA A 597 24.68 -9.32 -25.28
C ALA A 597 23.17 -9.58 -25.14
N VAL A 598 22.34 -8.58 -25.47
CA VAL A 598 20.88 -8.63 -25.32
C VAL A 598 20.25 -8.62 -26.71
N ARG A 599 19.33 -9.55 -26.97
CA ARG A 599 18.67 -9.69 -28.26
C ARG A 599 17.18 -9.45 -28.12
N CYS A 600 16.58 -8.70 -29.05
CA CYS A 600 15.13 -8.70 -29.21
C CYS A 600 14.73 -10.01 -29.89
N VAL A 601 13.94 -10.85 -29.22
CA VAL A 601 13.58 -12.20 -29.68
C VAL A 601 12.12 -12.31 -30.12
N ALA A 602 11.28 -11.34 -29.75
CA ALA A 602 9.91 -11.23 -30.23
C ALA A 602 9.43 -9.78 -30.15
N GLU A 603 8.52 -9.40 -31.05
CA GLU A 603 7.86 -8.11 -31.04
C GLU A 603 6.36 -8.32 -31.35
N THR A 604 5.51 -7.61 -30.63
CA THR A 604 4.10 -7.41 -30.97
C THR A 604 3.93 -5.93 -31.26
N PRO A 605 2.76 -5.48 -31.77
CA PRO A 605 2.53 -4.05 -31.90
C PRO A 605 2.81 -3.30 -30.59
N PHE A 606 2.55 -3.87 -29.42
CA PHE A 606 2.60 -3.16 -28.13
C PHE A 606 3.81 -3.49 -27.23
N PHE A 607 4.56 -4.55 -27.54
CA PHE A 607 5.61 -5.05 -26.66
C PHE A 607 6.84 -5.50 -27.45
N ARG A 608 8.02 -5.29 -26.86
CA ARG A 608 9.30 -5.88 -27.27
C ARG A 608 9.80 -6.83 -26.21
N VAL A 609 10.22 -8.01 -26.62
CA VAL A 609 10.72 -9.04 -25.71
C VAL A 609 12.21 -9.23 -25.94
N TYR A 610 12.99 -8.96 -24.91
CA TYR A 610 14.43 -9.07 -24.91
C TYR A 610 14.90 -10.28 -24.11
N GLN A 611 15.96 -10.93 -24.59
CA GLN A 611 16.56 -12.08 -23.94
C GLN A 611 18.09 -11.95 -23.88
N ALA A 612 18.69 -12.39 -22.78
CA ALA A 612 20.14 -12.54 -22.64
C ALA A 612 20.49 -13.68 -21.68
N GLU A 613 21.67 -14.28 -21.86
CA GLU A 613 22.17 -15.27 -20.91
C GLU A 613 22.62 -14.60 -19.60
N ILE A 614 22.06 -15.08 -18.48
CA ILE A 614 22.44 -14.69 -17.13
C ILE A 614 23.43 -15.73 -16.57
N PRO A 615 24.67 -15.34 -16.23
CA PRO A 615 25.65 -16.23 -15.62
C PRO A 615 25.18 -16.75 -14.26
N GLN A 616 25.36 -18.05 -13.99
CA GLN A 616 25.17 -18.62 -12.65
C GLN A 616 26.47 -18.47 -11.83
N ARG A 617 26.35 -18.15 -10.54
CA ARG A 617 27.49 -18.25 -9.60
C ARG A 617 27.75 -19.73 -9.32
N ALA A 618 28.82 -20.29 -9.87
CA ALA A 618 29.30 -21.62 -9.52
C ALA A 618 30.15 -21.52 -8.24
N TRP A 619 29.69 -22.15 -7.16
CA TRP A 619 30.47 -22.32 -5.93
C TRP A 619 31.56 -23.42 -6.07
N TRP A 620 31.45 -24.32 -7.06
CA TRP A 620 32.37 -25.42 -7.35
C TRP A 620 32.30 -25.71 -8.86
N SER A 621 33.46 -25.68 -9.53
CA SER A 621 33.82 -26.12 -10.90
C SER A 621 32.76 -26.38 -12.00
N TRP A 622 33.04 -25.75 -13.16
CA TRP A 622 32.79 -26.16 -14.56
C TRP A 622 31.39 -25.91 -15.14
N GLY A 623 31.29 -24.88 -16.00
CA GLY A 623 30.36 -24.86 -17.14
C GLY A 623 28.87 -24.84 -16.84
N ALA A 624 28.42 -24.16 -15.77
CA ALA A 624 26.98 -23.94 -15.60
C ALA A 624 26.46 -23.03 -16.74
N ALA A 625 25.74 -23.62 -17.71
CA ALA A 625 25.10 -22.89 -18.78
C ALA A 625 24.23 -21.75 -18.21
N GLY A 626 24.36 -20.56 -18.81
CA GLY A 626 23.57 -19.39 -18.41
C GLY A 626 22.09 -19.67 -18.56
N ARG A 627 21.26 -19.08 -17.67
CA ARG A 627 19.80 -19.16 -17.83
C ARG A 627 19.34 -18.00 -18.72
N PRO A 628 18.42 -18.23 -19.67
CA PRO A 628 17.92 -17.15 -20.52
C PRO A 628 17.04 -16.21 -19.68
N GLY A 629 17.57 -15.04 -19.34
CA GLY A 629 16.80 -13.96 -18.73
C GLY A 629 15.92 -13.27 -19.77
N VAL A 630 14.68 -12.97 -19.40
CA VAL A 630 13.67 -12.35 -20.26
C VAL A 630 13.24 -11.01 -19.69
N ARG A 631 13.09 -9.99 -20.55
CA ARG A 631 12.50 -8.69 -20.24
C ARG A 631 11.44 -8.35 -21.27
N VAL A 632 10.23 -8.06 -20.82
CA VAL A 632 9.16 -7.53 -21.68
C VAL A 632 9.08 -6.02 -21.47
N VAL A 633 9.23 -5.26 -22.54
CA VAL A 633 9.20 -3.80 -22.55
C VAL A 633 7.99 -3.33 -23.35
N ASP A 634 7.17 -2.44 -22.80
CA ASP A 634 6.02 -1.85 -23.52
C ASP A 634 6.41 -0.70 -24.46
N ARG A 635 5.43 -0.14 -25.16
CA ARG A 635 5.62 1.03 -26.06
C ARG A 635 6.14 2.28 -25.36
N GLN A 636 6.02 2.37 -24.04
CA GLN A 636 6.50 3.49 -23.24
C GLN A 636 7.91 3.24 -22.68
N GLY A 637 8.55 2.12 -23.03
CA GLY A 637 9.87 1.74 -22.54
C GLY A 637 9.86 1.26 -21.09
N ILE A 638 8.70 0.89 -20.55
CA ILE A 638 8.55 0.35 -19.21
C ILE A 638 8.74 -1.14 -19.27
N ILE A 639 9.55 -1.68 -18.36
CA ILE A 639 9.71 -3.12 -18.19
C ILE A 639 8.49 -3.66 -17.45
N ARG A 640 7.64 -4.41 -18.15
CA ARG A 640 6.39 -4.99 -17.63
C ARG A 640 6.56 -6.39 -17.05
N LEU A 641 7.63 -7.10 -17.42
CA LEU A 641 7.93 -8.44 -16.92
C LEU A 641 9.44 -8.66 -16.85
N GLN A 642 9.90 -9.21 -15.73
CA GLN A 642 11.28 -9.59 -15.49
C GLN A 642 11.36 -11.04 -15.05
N LEU A 643 11.99 -11.88 -15.88
CA LEU A 643 12.25 -13.27 -15.52
C LEU A 643 13.74 -13.54 -15.63
N ASN A 644 14.34 -14.13 -14.60
CA ASN A 644 15.75 -14.56 -14.65
C ASN A 644 15.92 -15.92 -15.37
N ARG A 645 14.82 -16.54 -15.76
CA ARG A 645 14.74 -17.73 -16.60
C ARG A 645 13.39 -17.70 -17.31
N GLY A 646 13.38 -17.77 -18.63
CA GLY A 646 12.13 -17.90 -19.38
C GLY A 646 12.34 -18.40 -20.81
N THR A 647 11.36 -19.14 -21.30
CA THR A 647 11.26 -19.61 -22.68
C THR A 647 10.16 -18.82 -23.38
N ILE A 648 10.36 -18.50 -24.66
CA ILE A 648 9.52 -17.55 -25.41
C ILE A 648 9.08 -18.20 -26.73
N TRP A 649 7.81 -18.02 -27.09
CA TRP A 649 7.26 -18.37 -28.41
C TRP A 649 6.43 -17.22 -28.94
N ALA A 650 6.75 -16.75 -30.15
CA ALA A 650 5.95 -15.76 -30.86
C ALA A 650 5.15 -16.46 -31.95
N ALA A 651 3.83 -16.24 -31.98
CA ALA A 651 2.94 -16.84 -32.97
C ALA A 651 1.65 -16.00 -33.12
N PRO A 652 0.90 -16.15 -34.24
CA PRO A 652 -0.48 -15.70 -34.31
C PRO A 652 -1.32 -16.36 -33.21
N LEU A 653 -2.35 -15.64 -32.73
CA LEU A 653 -3.22 -16.12 -31.65
C LEU A 653 -3.81 -17.51 -31.92
N GLY A 654 -4.23 -17.77 -33.17
CA GLY A 654 -4.79 -19.06 -33.57
C GLY A 654 -3.82 -20.24 -33.34
N ASP A 655 -2.54 -20.04 -33.64
CA ASP A 655 -1.50 -21.05 -33.49
C ASP A 655 -1.07 -21.19 -32.03
N LEU A 656 -0.95 -20.07 -31.31
CA LEU A 656 -0.65 -20.07 -29.88
C LEU A 656 -1.70 -20.86 -29.11
N LEU A 657 -3.00 -20.62 -29.35
CA LEU A 657 -4.06 -21.35 -28.66
C LEU A 657 -4.08 -22.84 -28.99
N ALA A 658 -3.64 -23.22 -30.20
CA ALA A 658 -3.53 -24.61 -30.61
C ALA A 658 -2.33 -25.33 -29.97
N SER A 659 -1.21 -24.62 -29.75
CA SER A 659 0.02 -25.20 -29.18
C SER A 659 0.19 -24.99 -27.66
N LEU A 660 -0.63 -24.13 -27.04
CA LEU A 660 -0.51 -23.76 -25.62
C LEU A 660 -0.51 -24.99 -24.70
N GLU A 661 -1.41 -25.94 -24.95
CA GLU A 661 -1.50 -27.19 -24.18
C GLU A 661 -0.17 -27.96 -24.20
N THR A 662 0.40 -28.13 -25.39
CA THR A 662 1.68 -28.82 -25.60
C THR A 662 2.85 -28.08 -24.93
N HIS A 663 2.89 -26.75 -25.00
CA HIS A 663 3.94 -25.96 -24.36
C HIS A 663 3.89 -26.04 -22.84
N LEU A 664 2.69 -26.05 -22.25
CA LEU A 664 2.49 -26.22 -20.81
C LEU A 664 2.98 -27.60 -20.34
N GLU A 665 2.62 -28.66 -21.06
CA GLU A 665 3.06 -30.03 -20.75
C GLU A 665 4.57 -30.17 -20.84
N SER A 666 5.21 -29.63 -21.89
CA SER A 666 6.65 -29.76 -22.08
C SER A 666 7.49 -28.98 -21.05
N HIS A 667 6.88 -28.06 -20.30
CA HIS A 667 7.54 -27.23 -19.28
C HIS A 667 7.03 -27.50 -17.86
N LYS A 668 6.15 -28.49 -17.70
CA LYS A 668 5.68 -28.97 -16.41
C LYS A 668 6.83 -29.60 -15.63
N THR A 669 6.88 -29.31 -14.34
CA THR A 669 7.80 -29.95 -13.39
C THR A 669 7.00 -30.77 -12.39
N TYR A 670 7.70 -31.64 -11.65
CA TYR A 670 7.12 -32.42 -10.56
C TYR A 670 7.76 -31.99 -9.25
N GLY A 671 6.93 -31.64 -8.27
CA GLY A 671 7.36 -31.33 -6.91
C GLY A 671 6.65 -32.21 -5.88
N ASP A 672 6.89 -31.95 -4.60
CA ASP A 672 6.35 -32.74 -3.48
C ASP A 672 4.82 -32.77 -3.42
N GLY A 673 4.15 -31.81 -4.08
CA GLY A 673 2.69 -31.70 -4.18
C GLY A 673 2.09 -32.20 -5.49
N GLY A 674 2.87 -32.85 -6.36
CA GLY A 674 2.44 -33.34 -7.66
C GLY A 674 2.89 -32.45 -8.83
N GLU A 675 2.02 -32.30 -9.83
CA GLU A 675 2.29 -31.53 -11.04
C GLU A 675 2.40 -30.03 -10.75
N LEU A 676 3.48 -29.42 -11.24
CA LEU A 676 3.71 -27.97 -11.17
C LEU A 676 3.77 -27.42 -12.59
N TYR A 677 2.73 -26.71 -12.99
CA TYR A 677 2.69 -26.00 -14.26
C TYR A 677 3.60 -24.76 -14.22
N PRO A 678 4.21 -24.39 -15.37
CA PRO A 678 5.09 -23.23 -15.43
C PRO A 678 4.32 -21.92 -15.18
N ASP A 679 5.02 -20.93 -14.66
CA ASP A 679 4.54 -19.56 -14.65
C ASP A 679 4.30 -19.11 -16.09
N THR A 680 3.05 -18.76 -16.40
CA THR A 680 2.60 -18.54 -17.77
C THR A 680 2.17 -17.09 -17.97
N PHE A 681 2.73 -16.45 -19.00
CA PHE A 681 2.37 -15.09 -19.41
C PHE A 681 2.05 -15.05 -20.90
N ILE A 682 1.02 -14.31 -21.30
CA ILE A 682 0.66 -14.11 -22.72
C ILE A 682 0.61 -12.61 -23.02
N LEU A 683 1.35 -12.18 -24.04
CA LEU A 683 1.30 -10.81 -24.56
C LEU A 683 0.36 -10.77 -25.76
N ALA A 684 -0.74 -10.02 -25.67
CA ALA A 684 -1.74 -9.92 -26.74
C ALA A 684 -2.48 -8.56 -26.71
N ALA A 685 -2.59 -7.90 -27.87
CA ALA A 685 -3.38 -6.67 -28.05
C ALA A 685 -3.14 -5.58 -26.96
N GLY A 686 -1.88 -5.39 -26.55
CA GLY A 686 -1.50 -4.39 -25.53
C GLY A 686 -1.68 -4.84 -24.08
N ARG A 687 -2.14 -6.08 -23.87
CA ARG A 687 -2.31 -6.70 -22.55
C ARG A 687 -1.21 -7.71 -22.27
N LEU A 688 -0.76 -7.76 -21.03
CA LEU A 688 0.08 -8.82 -20.48
C LEU A 688 -0.79 -9.64 -19.55
N LEU A 689 -1.21 -10.81 -20.01
CA LEU A 689 -2.00 -11.76 -19.24
C LEU A 689 -1.05 -12.52 -18.31
N ASP A 690 -1.24 -12.38 -17.01
CA ASP A 690 -0.51 -13.12 -15.97
C ASP A 690 -1.38 -14.28 -15.47
N LEU A 691 -0.98 -15.51 -15.84
CA LEU A 691 -1.69 -16.74 -15.49
C LEU A 691 -0.95 -17.53 -14.39
N THR A 692 0.02 -16.91 -13.71
CA THR A 692 0.82 -17.58 -12.67
C THR A 692 0.01 -17.98 -11.45
N GLY A 693 -1.14 -17.34 -11.22
CA GLY A 693 -2.02 -17.67 -10.10
C GLY A 693 -2.75 -19.01 -10.23
N LEU A 694 -2.72 -19.66 -11.40
CA LEU A 694 -3.48 -20.89 -11.66
C LEU A 694 -2.62 -22.14 -11.42
N THR A 695 -3.27 -23.23 -11.00
CA THR A 695 -2.57 -24.45 -10.55
C THR A 695 -2.72 -25.63 -11.50
N THR A 696 -3.68 -25.62 -12.41
CA THR A 696 -3.91 -26.71 -13.37
C THR A 696 -3.93 -26.23 -14.81
N GLN A 697 -3.58 -27.13 -15.74
CA GLN A 697 -3.63 -26.85 -17.18
C GLN A 697 -5.01 -26.38 -17.64
N ALA A 698 -6.08 -27.05 -17.19
CA ALA A 698 -7.46 -26.72 -17.56
C ALA A 698 -7.85 -25.29 -17.14
N GLN A 699 -7.41 -24.84 -15.96
CA GLN A 699 -7.63 -23.47 -15.51
C GLN A 699 -6.89 -22.47 -16.40
N ILE A 700 -5.61 -22.73 -16.69
CA ILE A 700 -4.76 -21.86 -17.55
C ILE A 700 -5.39 -21.73 -18.95
N LEU A 701 -5.76 -22.85 -19.56
CA LEU A 701 -6.39 -22.87 -20.88
C LEU A 701 -7.74 -22.14 -20.89
N ALA A 702 -8.57 -22.35 -19.87
CA ALA A 702 -9.89 -21.72 -19.80
C ALA A 702 -9.79 -20.19 -19.67
N LEU A 703 -8.94 -19.69 -18.76
CA LEU A 703 -8.77 -18.24 -18.60
C LEU A 703 -8.09 -17.62 -19.83
N ALA A 704 -7.06 -18.25 -20.39
CA ALA A 704 -6.41 -17.78 -21.60
C ALA A 704 -7.39 -17.67 -22.78
N ARG A 705 -8.23 -18.69 -22.99
CA ARG A 705 -9.24 -18.67 -24.07
C ARG A 705 -10.27 -17.56 -23.86
N ALA A 706 -10.80 -17.43 -22.65
CA ALA A 706 -11.79 -16.40 -22.34
C ALA A 706 -11.24 -14.97 -22.51
N GLU A 707 -9.99 -14.72 -22.12
CA GLU A 707 -9.38 -13.39 -22.26
C GLU A 707 -9.07 -12.98 -23.71
N LEU A 708 -8.86 -13.98 -24.57
CA LEU A 708 -8.39 -13.81 -25.94
C LEU A 708 -9.49 -14.05 -26.98
N GLU A 709 -10.70 -14.47 -26.57
CA GLU A 709 -11.79 -14.85 -27.49
C GLU A 709 -12.25 -13.69 -28.39
N THR A 710 -12.15 -12.45 -27.92
CA THR A 710 -12.56 -11.25 -28.65
C THR A 710 -11.53 -10.77 -29.67
N LEU A 711 -10.32 -11.36 -29.66
CA LEU A 711 -9.24 -10.96 -30.55
C LEU A 711 -9.26 -11.77 -31.85
N ALA A 712 -8.85 -11.16 -32.95
CA ALA A 712 -8.72 -11.84 -34.24
C ALA A 712 -7.63 -12.93 -34.16
N ARG A 713 -7.84 -14.08 -34.84
CA ARG A 713 -6.88 -15.20 -34.84
C ARG A 713 -5.49 -14.85 -35.37
N GLU A 714 -5.41 -13.84 -36.24
CA GLU A 714 -4.15 -13.32 -36.80
C GLU A 714 -3.39 -12.38 -35.87
N THR A 715 -3.95 -12.05 -34.70
CA THR A 715 -3.33 -11.13 -33.74
C THR A 715 -1.96 -11.68 -33.32
N SER A 716 -0.90 -10.88 -33.47
CA SER A 716 0.44 -11.25 -33.02
C SER A 716 0.47 -11.41 -31.50
N THR A 717 0.92 -12.57 -31.04
CA THR A 717 1.01 -12.90 -29.61
C THR A 717 2.37 -13.47 -29.24
N VAL A 718 2.71 -13.36 -27.96
CA VAL A 718 3.93 -13.96 -27.40
C VAL A 718 3.59 -14.71 -26.13
N LEU A 719 3.92 -16.00 -26.08
CA LEU A 719 3.90 -16.83 -24.88
C LEU A 719 5.25 -16.74 -24.18
N VAL A 720 5.25 -16.45 -22.88
CA VAL A 720 6.45 -16.49 -22.03
C VAL A 720 6.20 -17.47 -20.88
N LEU A 721 7.04 -18.51 -20.77
CA LEU A 721 6.96 -19.51 -19.70
C LEU A 721 8.20 -19.46 -18.81
N ARG A 722 8.01 -19.55 -17.49
CA ARG A 722 9.09 -19.83 -16.52
C ARG A 722 8.78 -21.12 -15.78
N SER A 723 9.62 -22.14 -15.96
CA SER A 723 9.53 -23.38 -15.17
C SER A 723 9.73 -23.09 -13.69
N ARG A 724 8.87 -23.67 -12.85
CA ARG A 724 8.90 -23.59 -11.39
C ARG A 724 9.87 -24.60 -10.78
#